data_AF-A0A094EEK5-F1
#
_entry.id   AF-A0A094EEK5-F1
#
_cell.length_a   1.000
_cell.length_b   1.000
_cell.length_c   1.000
_cell.angle_alpha   90.00
_cell.angle_beta   90.00
_cell.angle_gamma   90.00
#
_symmetry.space_group_name_H-M   'P 1'
#
loop_
_entity.id
_entity.type
_entity.pdbx_description
1 polymer ?
#
loop_
_entity_poly.entity_id
_entity_poly.type
_entity_poly.pdbx_seq_one_letter_code
_entity_poly.pdbx_strand_id
1 'polypeptide(L)'
;MASTNYKIVPCELSDMAVCVDIFDEAFADDPAMIYLHPRSDPKVLKEKSIQNFEKSFTAPGVKYFKVILEGDSEIVAFSKWVYPHTPDPNAEDPETAIRTQQHIPGSNDELVVEFFIKFLRRRKKWVVPETHYFMSILAVRPEYQRKGLGSMLLAPVLEQADRENAKAFVQGSAQGIGLYIKHGWEEVDEILMDYSPYGGAKNVKTTLLLREPRKFGRKFNRNENEIVQACNLAAGYPDIVIILERPAKHHNYDLDFDQFVATCDTLNAVDKLIKFATNETRSIKNVSVLDALSFKPFADATRPSNDECYSLVENILKTKKPKVVIGCWSDRNAECNNDFVRHFLGGGFQRQSRWVTVNTEWNPSVAVVRSFHPSTAVNFRKYNPDYQILLIYHFIAAFSKLGQSIQEPLWPEEQPLWLEEISSRCMADIWLKKKDPLYTLKLAEQYGEAYYRAIRIFRNILGETGSRTGRMNSRGSVTSSLLRRLEKSAYKNGSTDISKLYILWKEYFKDHPGYESELNVLINIANGQEGFDPRVEPIEAPKDKPPQQSHNSGKNANQTYGAEHLCRLLVSLPELIAQTNMDQQSVITIRPATISASDHTLLLDFQESQIPWLSTIGSADQWGTTSIRARNPSAADRARAWVERSESASPWGSDDWC
;
A
#
# COMPACT_ATOMS: atom_id res chain seq x y z
N MET A 1 21.63 -40.93 25.74
CA MET A 1 21.63 -40.68 24.29
C MET A 1 22.64 -39.58 24.05
N ALA A 2 23.72 -39.85 23.32
CA ALA A 2 24.68 -38.81 22.96
C ALA A 2 23.94 -37.73 22.15
N SER A 3 24.07 -36.46 22.53
CA SER A 3 23.53 -35.35 21.74
C SER A 3 24.22 -35.36 20.39
N THR A 4 23.50 -35.73 19.33
CA THR A 4 24.01 -35.62 17.96
C THR A 4 24.20 -34.13 17.67
N ASN A 5 25.46 -33.68 17.67
CA ASN A 5 25.78 -32.29 17.35
C ASN A 5 25.90 -32.13 15.84
N TYR A 6 25.24 -31.11 15.30
CA TYR A 6 25.34 -30.71 13.90
C TYR A 6 26.18 -29.44 13.80
N LYS A 7 27.02 -29.33 12.78
CA LYS A 7 27.83 -28.13 12.54
C LYS A 7 27.70 -27.64 11.10
N ILE A 8 27.54 -26.33 10.93
CA ILE A 8 27.53 -25.68 9.62
C ILE A 8 28.94 -25.22 9.26
N VAL A 9 29.38 -25.55 8.05
CA VAL A 9 30.68 -25.13 7.52
C VAL A 9 30.55 -24.79 6.02
N PRO A 10 31.44 -23.97 5.44
CA PRO A 10 31.51 -23.78 4.00
C PRO A 10 31.80 -25.11 3.28
N CYS A 11 31.29 -25.27 2.05
CA CYS A 11 31.70 -26.38 1.19
C CYS A 11 33.04 -26.10 0.51
N GLU A 12 33.72 -27.17 0.16
CA GLU A 12 34.89 -27.24 -0.72
C GLU A 12 34.47 -27.81 -2.08
N LEU A 13 35.29 -27.63 -3.12
CA LEU A 13 34.99 -28.12 -4.46
C LEU A 13 34.80 -29.65 -4.50
N SER A 14 35.57 -30.38 -3.69
CA SER A 14 35.47 -31.84 -3.51
C SER A 14 34.12 -32.30 -2.96
N ASP A 15 33.33 -31.43 -2.34
CA ASP A 15 32.01 -31.78 -1.79
C ASP A 15 30.91 -31.82 -2.87
N MET A 16 31.16 -31.32 -4.10
CA MET A 16 30.10 -31.15 -5.10
C MET A 16 29.46 -32.48 -5.49
N ALA A 17 30.23 -33.57 -5.56
CA ALA A 17 29.69 -34.91 -5.80
C ALA A 17 28.70 -35.34 -4.70
N VAL A 18 29.04 -35.11 -3.44
CA VAL A 18 28.16 -35.43 -2.30
C VAL A 18 26.95 -34.50 -2.26
N CYS A 19 27.10 -33.23 -2.66
CA CYS A 19 25.97 -32.31 -2.77
C CYS A 19 24.98 -32.76 -3.86
N VAL A 20 25.47 -33.29 -4.98
CA VAL A 20 24.60 -33.87 -6.02
C VAL A 20 23.85 -35.08 -5.47
N ASP A 21 24.51 -35.98 -4.72
CA ASP A 21 23.83 -37.12 -4.07
C ASP A 21 22.69 -36.66 -3.15
N ILE A 22 22.95 -35.67 -2.30
CA ILE A 22 21.93 -35.11 -1.38
C ILE A 22 20.81 -34.43 -2.15
N PHE A 23 21.12 -33.75 -3.26
CA PHE A 23 20.12 -33.11 -4.11
C PHE A 23 19.20 -34.16 -4.74
N ASP A 24 19.77 -35.19 -5.36
CA ASP A 24 19.01 -36.26 -6.02
C ASP A 24 18.11 -37.00 -5.02
N GLU A 25 18.61 -37.28 -3.80
CA GLU A 25 17.84 -37.90 -2.73
C GLU A 25 16.73 -36.99 -2.18
N ALA A 26 17.02 -35.71 -1.95
CA ALA A 26 16.06 -34.78 -1.36
C ALA A 26 14.93 -34.40 -2.33
N PHE A 27 15.19 -34.43 -3.64
CA PHE A 27 14.25 -34.05 -4.69
C PHE A 27 13.79 -35.23 -5.55
N ALA A 28 14.00 -36.47 -5.12
CA ALA A 28 13.65 -37.68 -5.89
C ALA A 28 12.18 -37.70 -6.34
N ASP A 29 11.27 -37.17 -5.52
CA ASP A 29 9.83 -37.09 -5.79
C ASP A 29 9.40 -35.78 -6.48
N ASP A 30 10.34 -34.88 -6.81
CA ASP A 30 10.01 -33.60 -7.47
C ASP A 30 9.62 -33.85 -8.94
N PRO A 31 8.47 -33.31 -9.41
CA PRO A 31 8.05 -33.47 -10.80
C PRO A 31 9.11 -33.03 -11.82
N ALA A 32 9.92 -32.01 -11.51
CA ALA A 32 11.01 -31.61 -12.40
C ALA A 32 12.05 -32.73 -12.57
N MET A 33 12.39 -33.46 -11.50
CA MET A 33 13.34 -34.58 -11.56
C MET A 33 12.78 -35.76 -12.36
N ILE A 34 11.46 -35.98 -12.30
CA ILE A 34 10.79 -37.09 -12.98
C ILE A 34 10.61 -36.83 -14.48
N TYR A 35 10.19 -35.62 -14.86
CA TYR A 35 9.67 -35.34 -16.21
C TYR A 35 10.65 -34.60 -17.14
N LEU A 36 11.70 -33.94 -16.63
CA LEU A 36 12.65 -33.23 -17.49
C LEU A 36 13.56 -34.17 -18.27
N HIS A 37 13.98 -35.27 -17.65
CA HIS A 37 14.96 -36.21 -18.21
C HIS A 37 14.47 -37.68 -18.22
N PRO A 38 13.26 -37.97 -18.73
CA PRO A 38 12.56 -39.23 -18.45
C PRO A 38 13.22 -40.47 -19.08
N ARG A 39 14.10 -40.30 -20.07
CA ARG A 39 14.77 -41.41 -20.79
C ARG A 39 16.29 -41.27 -20.83
N SER A 40 16.85 -40.34 -20.05
CA SER A 40 18.28 -40.12 -20.01
C SER A 40 18.97 -41.18 -19.16
N ASP A 41 20.21 -41.53 -19.52
CA ASP A 41 21.04 -42.42 -18.70
C ASP A 41 21.35 -41.74 -17.35
N PRO A 42 20.96 -42.34 -16.20
CA PRO A 42 21.20 -41.77 -14.88
C PRO A 42 22.67 -41.44 -14.60
N LYS A 43 23.62 -42.22 -15.15
CA LYS A 43 25.06 -41.95 -14.97
C LYS A 43 25.46 -40.67 -15.70
N VAL A 44 24.99 -40.48 -16.92
CA VAL A 44 25.26 -39.28 -17.72
C VAL A 44 24.60 -38.06 -17.09
N LEU A 45 23.37 -38.19 -16.57
CA LEU A 45 22.70 -37.13 -15.81
C LEU A 45 23.51 -36.70 -14.60
N LYS A 46 23.97 -37.68 -13.80
CA LYS A 46 24.74 -37.43 -12.59
C LYS A 46 26.09 -36.77 -12.90
N GLU A 47 26.83 -37.27 -13.88
CA GLU A 47 28.09 -36.65 -14.33
C GLU A 47 27.87 -35.21 -14.79
N LYS A 48 26.80 -34.95 -15.54
CA LYS A 48 26.47 -33.59 -15.99
C LYS A 48 26.05 -32.68 -14.82
N SER A 49 25.32 -33.21 -13.84
CA SER A 49 24.94 -32.49 -12.63
C SER A 49 26.17 -32.09 -11.81
N ILE A 50 27.14 -33.00 -11.62
CA ILE A 50 28.41 -32.72 -10.96
C ILE A 50 29.15 -31.58 -11.66
N GLN A 51 29.30 -31.66 -12.99
CA GLN A 51 29.93 -30.59 -13.78
C GLN A 51 29.22 -29.24 -13.61
N ASN A 52 27.88 -29.24 -13.56
CA ASN A 52 27.10 -28.01 -13.36
C ASN A 52 27.28 -27.44 -11.95
N PHE A 53 27.34 -28.29 -10.93
CA PHE A 53 27.61 -27.89 -9.55
C PHE A 53 29.02 -27.30 -9.42
N GLU A 54 30.05 -27.98 -9.93
CA GLU A 54 31.44 -27.52 -9.97
C GLU A 54 31.59 -26.18 -10.72
N LYS A 55 30.99 -26.07 -11.92
CA LYS A 55 30.97 -24.80 -12.68
C LYS A 55 30.31 -23.68 -11.90
N SER A 56 29.22 -23.97 -11.19
CA SER A 56 28.51 -22.96 -10.42
C SER A 56 29.21 -22.61 -9.10
N PHE A 57 30.01 -23.52 -8.52
CA PHE A 57 30.79 -23.29 -7.31
C PHE A 57 31.81 -22.16 -7.48
N THR A 58 32.34 -22.00 -8.69
CA THR A 58 33.30 -20.95 -9.03
C THR A 58 32.66 -19.68 -9.60
N ALA A 59 31.33 -19.64 -9.73
CA ALA A 59 30.63 -18.50 -10.32
C ALA A 59 30.59 -17.29 -9.37
N PRO A 60 30.60 -16.04 -9.91
CA PRO A 60 30.56 -14.83 -9.10
C PRO A 60 29.39 -14.81 -8.11
N GLY A 61 29.69 -14.43 -6.85
CA GLY A 61 28.70 -14.35 -5.78
C GLY A 61 28.18 -15.70 -5.25
N VAL A 62 28.51 -16.84 -5.87
CA VAL A 62 28.01 -18.13 -5.42
C VAL A 62 28.77 -18.63 -4.20
N LYS A 63 28.03 -19.05 -3.17
CA LYS A 63 28.58 -19.70 -1.97
C LYS A 63 27.75 -20.92 -1.60
N TYR A 64 28.44 -21.95 -1.13
CA TYR A 64 27.85 -23.19 -0.65
C TYR A 64 28.17 -23.40 0.84
N PHE A 65 27.18 -23.89 1.57
CA PHE A 65 27.33 -24.28 2.98
C PHE A 65 26.80 -25.70 3.17
N LYS A 66 27.49 -26.49 3.98
CA LYS A 66 27.12 -27.85 4.35
C LYS A 66 26.87 -27.98 5.86
N VAL A 67 26.01 -28.92 6.23
CA VAL A 67 25.88 -29.39 7.61
C VAL A 67 26.55 -30.75 7.72
N ILE A 68 27.45 -30.87 8.69
CA ILE A 68 28.12 -32.13 9.04
C ILE A 68 27.66 -32.65 10.40
N LEU A 69 27.70 -33.97 10.58
CA LEU A 69 27.48 -34.62 11.87
C LEU A 69 28.82 -34.69 12.63
N GLU A 70 28.84 -34.18 13.87
CA GLU A 70 30.06 -34.15 14.71
C GLU A 70 30.38 -35.57 15.19
N GLY A 71 31.24 -36.27 14.46
CA GLY A 71 31.75 -37.61 14.79
C GLY A 71 32.28 -38.34 13.56
N ASP A 72 31.47 -38.47 12.53
CA ASP A 72 31.79 -39.14 11.26
C ASP A 72 32.12 -38.15 10.12
N SER A 73 31.86 -36.85 10.32
CA SER A 73 32.01 -35.80 9.32
C SER A 73 31.15 -36.05 8.06
N GLU A 74 30.06 -36.82 8.20
CA GLU A 74 29.09 -37.06 7.14
C GLU A 74 28.37 -35.76 6.77
N ILE A 75 28.25 -35.47 5.48
CA ILE A 75 27.46 -34.35 4.97
C ILE A 75 25.99 -34.78 4.84
N VAL A 76 25.13 -34.13 5.62
CA VAL A 76 23.71 -34.50 5.73
C VAL A 76 22.75 -33.45 5.12
N ALA A 77 23.25 -32.25 4.85
CA ALA A 77 22.50 -31.17 4.21
C ALA A 77 23.44 -30.15 3.57
N PHE A 78 22.94 -29.40 2.58
CA PHE A 78 23.66 -28.26 2.03
C PHE A 78 22.72 -27.15 1.52
N SER A 79 23.27 -25.97 1.32
CA SER A 79 22.60 -24.86 0.65
C SER A 79 23.52 -24.17 -0.36
N LYS A 80 22.90 -23.62 -1.41
CA LYS A 80 23.53 -22.81 -2.45
C LYS A 80 22.91 -21.42 -2.44
N TRP A 81 23.76 -20.41 -2.29
CA TRP A 81 23.38 -19.01 -2.28
C TRP A 81 24.11 -18.25 -3.37
N VAL A 82 23.44 -17.24 -3.92
CA VAL A 82 24.03 -16.20 -4.75
C VAL A 82 23.96 -14.91 -3.95
N TYR A 83 25.12 -14.40 -3.57
CA TYR A 83 25.30 -13.15 -2.84
C TYR A 83 25.20 -11.96 -3.80
N PRO A 84 24.94 -10.75 -3.27
CA PRO A 84 25.06 -9.52 -4.04
C PRO A 84 26.38 -9.45 -4.80
N HIS A 85 26.33 -9.28 -6.11
CA HIS A 85 27.48 -9.21 -7.00
C HIS A 85 27.16 -8.34 -8.22
N THR A 86 28.20 -7.78 -8.83
CA THR A 86 28.07 -7.07 -10.11
C THR A 86 28.01 -8.10 -11.25
N PRO A 87 26.96 -8.13 -12.06
CA PRO A 87 26.91 -8.97 -13.26
C PRO A 87 28.03 -8.62 -14.23
N ASP A 88 28.59 -9.64 -14.91
CA ASP A 88 29.52 -9.41 -16.01
C ASP A 88 28.75 -8.89 -17.24
N PRO A 89 29.03 -7.65 -17.72
CA PRO A 89 28.33 -7.09 -18.87
C PRO A 89 28.59 -7.85 -20.18
N ASN A 90 29.64 -8.68 -20.23
CA ASN A 90 29.99 -9.48 -21.40
C ASN A 90 29.49 -10.92 -21.31
N ALA A 91 28.78 -11.29 -20.24
CA ALA A 91 28.22 -12.63 -20.12
C ALA A 91 27.17 -12.88 -21.22
N GLU A 92 27.14 -14.09 -21.75
CA GLU A 92 26.08 -14.55 -22.65
C GLU A 92 24.71 -14.36 -21.99
N ASP A 93 23.70 -13.91 -22.76
CA ASP A 93 22.35 -13.80 -22.24
C ASP A 93 21.86 -15.18 -21.75
N PRO A 94 21.43 -15.30 -20.48
CA PRO A 94 21.07 -16.60 -19.92
C PRO A 94 19.89 -17.28 -20.63
N GLU A 95 18.96 -16.53 -21.23
CA GLU A 95 17.85 -17.13 -21.97
C GLU A 95 18.35 -17.74 -23.29
N THR A 96 19.28 -17.06 -23.97
CA THR A 96 19.97 -17.58 -25.15
C THR A 96 20.73 -18.86 -24.81
N ALA A 97 21.55 -18.84 -23.74
CA ALA A 97 22.30 -20.00 -23.29
C ALA A 97 21.39 -21.20 -22.98
N ILE A 98 20.23 -21.00 -22.34
CA ILE A 98 19.25 -22.07 -22.08
C ILE A 98 18.71 -22.67 -23.38
N ARG A 99 18.44 -21.85 -24.40
CA ARG A 99 17.86 -22.30 -25.68
C ARG A 99 18.87 -23.00 -26.58
N THR A 100 20.14 -22.64 -26.50
CA THR A 100 21.22 -23.16 -27.35
C THR A 100 21.98 -24.31 -26.70
N GLN A 101 21.83 -24.50 -25.39
CA GLN A 101 22.49 -25.58 -24.65
C GLN A 101 22.11 -26.95 -25.22
N GLN A 102 23.12 -27.77 -25.50
CA GLN A 102 22.91 -29.15 -25.89
C GLN A 102 22.33 -29.94 -24.69
N HIS A 103 21.13 -30.48 -24.88
CA HIS A 103 20.48 -31.29 -23.86
C HIS A 103 21.00 -32.73 -23.83
N ILE A 104 20.79 -33.38 -22.69
CA ILE A 104 21.24 -34.75 -22.47
C ILE A 104 20.34 -35.69 -23.28
N PRO A 105 20.87 -36.67 -24.02
CA PRO A 105 20.05 -37.63 -24.76
C PRO A 105 18.97 -38.24 -23.87
N GLY A 106 17.73 -38.31 -24.37
CA GLY A 106 16.58 -38.80 -23.60
C GLY A 106 15.84 -37.74 -22.78
N SER A 107 16.28 -36.47 -22.81
CA SER A 107 15.59 -35.34 -22.21
C SER A 107 14.29 -35.00 -22.95
N ASN A 108 13.41 -34.28 -22.25
CA ASN A 108 12.31 -33.55 -22.87
C ASN A 108 12.75 -32.10 -23.11
N ASP A 109 13.27 -31.84 -24.31
CA ASP A 109 13.93 -30.57 -24.64
C ASP A 109 13.00 -29.36 -24.48
N GLU A 110 11.74 -29.49 -24.90
CA GLU A 110 10.75 -28.41 -24.80
C GLU A 110 10.45 -28.08 -23.34
N LEU A 111 10.24 -29.10 -22.50
CA LEU A 111 9.95 -28.92 -21.09
C LEU A 111 11.16 -28.40 -20.30
N VAL A 112 12.37 -28.84 -20.65
CA VAL A 112 13.63 -28.30 -20.09
C VAL A 112 13.74 -26.81 -20.35
N VAL A 113 13.56 -26.38 -21.62
CA VAL A 113 13.61 -24.96 -21.98
C VAL A 113 12.50 -24.19 -21.27
N GLU A 114 11.26 -24.69 -21.28
CA GLU A 114 10.13 -24.03 -20.62
C GLU A 114 10.39 -23.82 -19.13
N PHE A 115 10.84 -24.87 -18.42
CA PHE A 115 11.13 -24.83 -16.99
C PHE A 115 12.19 -23.77 -16.68
N PHE A 116 13.37 -23.86 -17.30
CA PHE A 116 14.46 -22.93 -16.97
C PHE A 116 14.14 -21.49 -17.39
N ILE A 117 13.42 -21.26 -18.49
CA ILE A 117 13.01 -19.91 -18.90
C ILE A 117 11.99 -19.31 -17.94
N LYS A 118 10.96 -20.07 -17.52
CA LYS A 118 9.99 -19.58 -16.53
C LYS A 118 10.69 -19.20 -15.23
N PHE A 119 11.59 -20.04 -14.73
CA PHE A 119 12.36 -19.74 -13.52
C PHE A 119 13.28 -18.53 -13.69
N LEU A 120 14.00 -18.43 -14.82
CA LEU A 120 14.89 -17.30 -15.12
C LEU A 120 14.13 -15.97 -15.18
N ARG A 121 13.03 -15.91 -15.93
CA ARG A 121 12.25 -14.68 -16.12
C ARG A 121 11.72 -14.15 -14.79
N ARG A 122 11.25 -15.04 -13.91
CA ARG A 122 10.80 -14.64 -12.58
C ARG A 122 11.95 -14.20 -11.68
N ARG A 123 13.12 -14.84 -11.79
CA ARG A 123 14.33 -14.40 -11.09
C ARG A 123 14.75 -12.99 -11.55
N LYS A 124 14.77 -12.72 -12.87
CA LYS A 124 15.03 -11.37 -13.43
C LYS A 124 14.01 -10.33 -12.94
N LYS A 125 12.75 -10.72 -12.68
CA LYS A 125 11.70 -9.82 -12.17
C LYS A 125 11.92 -9.42 -10.69
N TRP A 126 12.36 -10.35 -9.85
CA TRP A 126 12.35 -10.17 -8.38
C TRP A 126 13.73 -10.05 -7.73
N VAL A 127 14.81 -10.38 -8.45
CA VAL A 127 16.18 -10.33 -7.94
C VAL A 127 16.94 -9.23 -8.64
N VAL A 128 17.47 -8.29 -7.86
CA VAL A 128 18.47 -7.32 -8.32
C VAL A 128 19.85 -7.87 -7.90
N PRO A 129 20.67 -8.37 -8.84
CA PRO A 129 21.92 -9.09 -8.53
C PRO A 129 22.87 -8.34 -7.60
N GLU A 130 22.90 -7.02 -7.67
CA GLU A 130 23.82 -6.15 -6.93
C GLU A 130 23.40 -5.92 -5.48
N THR A 131 22.15 -6.25 -5.11
CA THR A 131 21.59 -5.88 -3.80
C THR A 131 20.82 -7.01 -3.11
N HIS A 132 20.47 -8.08 -3.83
CA HIS A 132 19.65 -9.17 -3.30
C HIS A 132 20.47 -10.43 -3.09
N TYR A 133 20.20 -11.11 -1.98
CA TYR A 133 20.58 -12.49 -1.77
C TYR A 133 19.57 -13.40 -2.48
N PHE A 134 20.05 -14.43 -3.17
CA PHE A 134 19.18 -15.44 -3.77
C PHE A 134 19.56 -16.83 -3.27
N MET A 135 18.63 -17.51 -2.62
CA MET A 135 18.80 -18.91 -2.26
C MET A 135 18.37 -19.78 -3.45
N SER A 136 19.35 -20.41 -4.07
CA SER A 136 19.11 -21.24 -5.25
C SER A 136 18.75 -22.68 -4.90
N ILE A 137 19.36 -23.26 -3.84
CA ILE A 137 19.14 -24.64 -3.43
C ILE A 137 19.24 -24.72 -1.91
N LEU A 138 18.34 -25.48 -1.29
CA LEU A 138 18.45 -25.96 0.09
C LEU A 138 17.98 -27.42 0.09
N ALA A 139 18.88 -28.33 0.45
CA ALA A 139 18.59 -29.76 0.44
C ALA A 139 19.04 -30.40 1.75
N VAL A 140 18.21 -31.31 2.27
CA VAL A 140 18.48 -32.08 3.49
C VAL A 140 18.14 -33.53 3.17
N ARG A 141 19.07 -34.46 3.45
CA ARG A 141 18.85 -35.91 3.27
C ARG A 141 17.56 -36.33 3.99
N PRO A 142 16.72 -37.20 3.38
CA PRO A 142 15.42 -37.59 3.94
C PRO A 142 15.45 -38.00 5.43
N GLU A 143 16.46 -38.77 5.86
CA GLU A 143 16.63 -39.29 7.23
C GLU A 143 16.96 -38.18 8.27
N TYR A 144 17.37 -37.02 7.77
CA TYR A 144 17.81 -35.86 8.56
C TYR A 144 16.84 -34.67 8.47
N GLN A 145 15.75 -34.80 7.73
CA GLN A 145 14.71 -33.77 7.64
C GLN A 145 13.97 -33.57 8.97
N ARG A 146 13.30 -32.43 9.10
CA ARG A 146 12.52 -32.03 10.29
C ARG A 146 13.30 -31.93 11.61
N LYS A 147 14.64 -32.01 11.56
CA LYS A 147 15.55 -31.81 12.70
C LYS A 147 16.11 -30.39 12.83
N GLY A 148 15.56 -29.43 12.08
CA GLY A 148 15.99 -28.02 12.13
C GLY A 148 17.18 -27.65 11.23
N LEU A 149 17.75 -28.59 10.49
CA LEU A 149 18.95 -28.36 9.65
C LEU A 149 18.74 -27.31 8.56
N GLY A 150 17.54 -27.25 7.97
CA GLY A 150 17.19 -26.19 7.02
C GLY A 150 17.27 -24.80 7.65
N SER A 151 16.77 -24.63 8.88
CA SER A 151 16.88 -23.35 9.60
C SER A 151 18.33 -22.99 9.91
N MET A 152 19.15 -23.99 10.21
CA MET A 152 20.58 -23.82 10.47
C MET A 152 21.36 -23.35 9.23
N LEU A 153 20.98 -23.83 8.04
CA LEU A 153 21.54 -23.38 6.75
C LEU A 153 21.13 -21.95 6.38
N LEU A 154 19.95 -21.49 6.82
CA LEU A 154 19.47 -20.13 6.54
C LEU A 154 20.13 -19.08 7.44
N ALA A 155 20.30 -19.39 8.73
CA ALA A 155 20.64 -18.42 9.77
C ALA A 155 21.84 -17.50 9.44
N PRO A 156 23.05 -18.01 9.11
CA PRO A 156 24.20 -17.13 8.93
C PRO A 156 24.07 -16.20 7.72
N VAL A 157 23.40 -16.65 6.65
CA VAL A 157 23.20 -15.84 5.44
C VAL A 157 22.16 -14.76 5.68
N LEU A 158 21.09 -15.07 6.41
CA LEU A 158 20.08 -14.06 6.74
C LEU A 158 20.55 -13.02 7.72
N GLU A 159 21.37 -13.41 8.69
CA GLU A 159 22.04 -12.44 9.54
C GLU A 159 22.92 -11.48 8.73
N GLN A 160 23.63 -12.00 7.71
CA GLN A 160 24.41 -11.16 6.80
C GLN A 160 23.51 -10.24 5.96
N ALA A 161 22.45 -10.77 5.36
CA ALA A 161 21.49 -9.98 4.58
C ALA A 161 20.86 -8.87 5.43
N ASP A 162 20.46 -9.18 6.67
CA ASP A 162 19.99 -8.19 7.63
C ASP A 162 21.08 -7.15 7.91
N ARG A 163 22.33 -7.56 8.19
CA ARG A 163 23.45 -6.64 8.46
C ARG A 163 23.69 -5.66 7.31
N GLU A 164 23.58 -6.12 6.08
CA GLU A 164 23.79 -5.35 4.85
C GLU A 164 22.55 -4.61 4.36
N ASN A 165 21.42 -4.73 5.07
CA ASN A 165 20.13 -4.16 4.66
C ASN A 165 19.69 -4.65 3.26
N ALA A 166 19.99 -5.91 2.96
CA ALA A 166 19.71 -6.56 1.70
C ALA A 166 18.47 -7.45 1.81
N LYS A 167 17.71 -7.54 0.71
CA LYS A 167 16.59 -8.49 0.61
C LYS A 167 17.10 -9.89 0.32
N ALA A 168 16.32 -10.91 0.66
CA ALA A 168 16.60 -12.28 0.30
C ALA A 168 15.42 -12.89 -0.49
N PHE A 169 15.70 -13.55 -1.60
CA PHE A 169 14.71 -14.14 -2.50
C PHE A 169 14.86 -15.67 -2.60
N VAL A 170 13.76 -16.39 -2.76
CA VAL A 170 13.73 -17.85 -2.96
C VAL A 170 12.58 -18.26 -3.86
N GLN A 171 12.80 -19.34 -4.63
CA GLN A 171 11.76 -20.06 -5.37
C GLN A 171 11.49 -21.37 -4.61
N GLY A 172 10.43 -21.40 -3.81
CA GLY A 172 10.17 -22.45 -2.83
C GLY A 172 9.27 -23.57 -3.36
N SER A 173 9.68 -24.82 -3.12
CA SER A 173 8.83 -25.99 -3.30
C SER A 173 7.71 -26.04 -2.25
N ALA A 174 6.64 -26.78 -2.53
CA ALA A 174 5.51 -26.94 -1.60
C ALA A 174 5.96 -27.41 -0.21
N GLN A 175 6.97 -28.27 -0.13
CA GLN A 175 7.52 -28.79 1.13
C GLN A 175 8.34 -27.73 1.90
N GLY A 176 9.00 -26.81 1.18
CA GLY A 176 9.90 -25.80 1.76
C GLY A 176 9.20 -24.52 2.23
N ILE A 177 8.01 -24.19 1.72
CA ILE A 177 7.33 -22.90 2.01
C ILE A 177 7.22 -22.61 3.51
N GLY A 178 6.83 -23.60 4.31
CA GLY A 178 6.69 -23.42 5.77
C GLY A 178 7.99 -23.02 6.47
N LEU A 179 9.15 -23.47 5.98
CA LEU A 179 10.45 -23.05 6.48
C LEU A 179 10.69 -21.57 6.16
N TYR A 180 10.42 -21.13 4.93
CA TYR A 180 10.69 -19.77 4.49
C TYR A 180 9.77 -18.75 5.18
N ILE A 181 8.47 -19.02 5.26
CA ILE A 181 7.51 -18.17 5.98
C ILE A 181 7.93 -18.00 7.44
N LYS A 182 8.34 -19.09 8.10
CA LYS A 182 8.85 -19.05 9.48
C LYS A 182 10.06 -18.13 9.65
N HIS A 183 10.90 -18.00 8.63
CA HIS A 183 12.09 -17.12 8.66
C HIS A 183 11.85 -15.73 8.06
N GLY A 184 10.59 -15.40 7.75
CA GLY A 184 10.19 -14.05 7.41
C GLY A 184 10.12 -13.73 5.93
N TRP A 185 10.05 -14.75 5.09
CA TRP A 185 9.70 -14.58 3.69
C TRP A 185 8.19 -14.47 3.51
N GLU A 186 7.80 -13.65 2.55
CA GLU A 186 6.41 -13.45 2.14
C GLU A 186 6.24 -13.83 0.68
N GLU A 187 5.08 -14.41 0.34
CA GLU A 187 4.76 -14.81 -1.03
C GLU A 187 4.57 -13.55 -1.90
N VAL A 188 5.28 -13.49 -3.03
CA VAL A 188 5.26 -12.34 -3.95
C VAL A 188 4.81 -12.70 -5.37
N ASP A 189 4.91 -13.97 -5.77
CA ASP A 189 4.55 -14.44 -7.11
C ASP A 189 4.47 -15.99 -7.12
N GLU A 190 4.10 -16.57 -8.27
CA GLU A 190 4.13 -18.02 -8.47
C GLU A 190 4.55 -18.42 -9.90
N ILE A 191 5.09 -19.64 -10.03
CA ILE A 191 5.31 -20.34 -11.30
C ILE A 191 4.40 -21.56 -11.31
N LEU A 192 3.65 -21.71 -12.40
CA LEU A 192 2.83 -22.88 -12.68
C LEU A 192 3.44 -23.67 -13.84
N MET A 193 3.71 -24.94 -13.61
CA MET A 193 4.18 -25.91 -14.62
C MET A 193 3.07 -26.93 -14.91
N ASP A 194 2.86 -27.24 -16.20
CA ASP A 194 1.91 -28.27 -16.61
C ASP A 194 2.65 -29.53 -17.03
N TYR A 195 2.61 -30.56 -16.17
CA TYR A 195 3.21 -31.86 -16.46
C TYR A 195 2.18 -32.87 -17.00
N SER A 196 0.91 -32.46 -17.18
CA SER A 196 -0.16 -33.38 -17.62
C SER A 196 0.07 -34.03 -18.99
N PRO A 197 0.74 -33.39 -19.99
CA PRO A 197 1.08 -34.08 -21.24
C PRO A 197 2.04 -35.27 -21.06
N TYR A 198 2.72 -35.35 -19.91
CA TYR A 198 3.73 -36.35 -19.60
C TYR A 198 3.28 -37.34 -18.52
N GLY A 199 1.99 -37.31 -18.15
CA GLY A 199 1.42 -38.17 -17.10
C GLY A 199 1.57 -37.62 -15.68
N GLY A 200 1.94 -36.34 -15.54
CA GLY A 200 2.03 -35.65 -14.25
C GLY A 200 0.82 -34.78 -13.92
N ALA A 201 0.94 -33.98 -12.85
CA ALA A 201 -0.09 -33.04 -12.45
C ALA A 201 -0.07 -31.76 -13.30
N LYS A 202 -1.26 -31.18 -13.49
CA LYS A 202 -1.40 -29.84 -14.08
C LYS A 202 -1.17 -28.77 -13.01
N ASN A 203 -0.62 -27.61 -13.41
CA ASN A 203 -0.40 -26.44 -12.55
C ASN A 203 0.39 -26.74 -11.27
N VAL A 204 1.47 -27.53 -11.37
CA VAL A 204 2.40 -27.72 -10.26
C VAL A 204 3.00 -26.35 -9.89
N LYS A 205 2.72 -25.91 -8.68
CA LYS A 205 3.05 -24.57 -8.18
C LYS A 205 4.43 -24.54 -7.52
N THR A 206 5.26 -23.60 -7.94
CA THR A 206 6.43 -23.11 -7.19
C THR A 206 6.13 -21.70 -6.70
N THR A 207 6.17 -21.49 -5.39
CA THR A 207 5.92 -20.17 -4.78
C THR A 207 7.18 -19.34 -4.82
N LEU A 208 7.07 -18.06 -5.16
CA LEU A 208 8.18 -17.10 -5.09
C LEU A 208 8.03 -16.30 -3.82
N LEU A 209 9.10 -16.20 -3.05
CA LEU A 209 9.08 -15.46 -1.81
C LEU A 209 10.21 -14.45 -1.74
N LEU A 210 9.93 -13.30 -1.12
CA LEU A 210 10.89 -12.25 -0.83
C LEU A 210 10.90 -11.95 0.68
N ARG A 211 12.08 -11.70 1.24
CA ARG A 211 12.26 -11.29 2.63
C ARG A 211 12.96 -9.94 2.69
N GLU A 212 12.33 -9.01 3.37
CA GLU A 212 12.91 -7.72 3.73
C GLU A 212 13.92 -7.85 4.90
N PRO A 213 14.92 -6.95 5.00
CA PRO A 213 15.88 -6.94 6.10
C PRO A 213 15.21 -6.55 7.43
N ARG A 214 15.60 -7.21 8.54
CA ARG A 214 14.98 -7.07 9.88
C ARG A 214 15.92 -6.54 10.98
N LYS A 215 17.07 -6.00 10.58
CA LYS A 215 18.19 -5.64 11.48
C LYS A 215 17.79 -4.70 12.62
N PHE A 216 17.00 -3.66 12.31
CA PHE A 216 16.74 -2.60 13.27
C PHE A 216 15.93 -3.09 14.47
N GLY A 217 14.78 -3.73 14.24
CA GLY A 217 13.96 -4.25 15.32
C GLY A 217 14.67 -5.33 16.15
N ARG A 218 15.41 -6.24 15.49
CA ARG A 218 16.19 -7.31 16.16
C ARG A 218 17.30 -6.74 17.04
N LYS A 219 17.97 -5.66 16.62
CA LYS A 219 18.98 -4.94 17.42
C LYS A 219 18.46 -4.54 18.81
N PHE A 220 17.17 -4.24 18.92
CA PHE A 220 16.54 -3.83 20.18
C PHE A 220 15.64 -4.91 20.81
N ASN A 221 15.82 -6.17 20.43
CA ASN A 221 15.06 -7.32 20.95
C ASN A 221 13.54 -7.10 20.86
N ARG A 222 13.07 -6.47 19.77
CA ARG A 222 11.63 -6.32 19.52
C ARG A 222 11.02 -7.66 19.14
N ASN A 223 9.73 -7.83 19.43
CA ASN A 223 9.01 -9.04 19.08
C ASN A 223 9.01 -9.23 17.55
N GLU A 224 9.22 -10.45 17.06
CA GLU A 224 9.34 -10.70 15.61
C GLU A 224 8.06 -10.29 14.85
N ASN A 225 6.88 -10.47 15.44
CA ASN A 225 5.62 -10.04 14.82
C ASN A 225 5.54 -8.51 14.73
N GLU A 226 6.00 -7.78 15.75
CA GLU A 226 6.11 -6.32 15.68
C GLU A 226 7.03 -5.85 14.55
N ILE A 227 8.17 -6.54 14.38
CA ILE A 227 9.11 -6.27 13.28
C ILE A 227 8.44 -6.52 11.93
N VAL A 228 7.74 -7.65 11.79
CA VAL A 228 6.99 -8.00 10.58
C VAL A 228 5.96 -6.92 10.25
N GLN A 229 5.16 -6.47 11.21
CA GLN A 229 4.16 -5.43 10.93
C GLN A 229 4.78 -4.09 10.53
N ALA A 230 5.90 -3.70 11.14
CA ALA A 230 6.63 -2.50 10.73
C ALA A 230 7.19 -2.64 9.30
N CYS A 231 7.71 -3.83 8.94
CA CYS A 231 8.14 -4.13 7.57
C CYS A 231 6.97 -4.10 6.59
N ASN A 232 5.82 -4.68 6.93
CA ASN A 232 4.61 -4.68 6.09
C ASN A 232 4.12 -3.26 5.80
N LEU A 233 4.06 -2.39 6.82
CA LEU A 233 3.74 -0.98 6.63
C LEU A 233 4.76 -0.29 5.70
N ALA A 234 6.04 -0.61 5.83
CA ALA A 234 7.09 -0.07 4.98
C ALA A 234 7.18 -0.71 3.58
N ALA A 235 6.49 -1.82 3.30
CA ALA A 235 6.65 -2.60 2.07
C ALA A 235 5.97 -2.00 0.84
N GLY A 236 5.13 -0.97 1.02
CA GLY A 236 4.42 -0.32 -0.07
C GLY A 236 5.33 0.26 -1.16
N TYR A 237 4.71 0.74 -2.24
CA TYR A 237 5.45 1.30 -3.38
C TYR A 237 6.38 2.45 -2.97
N PRO A 238 7.50 2.63 -3.68
CA PRO A 238 8.49 3.66 -3.35
C PRO A 238 8.02 5.09 -3.65
N ASP A 239 6.97 5.27 -4.47
CA ASP A 239 6.58 6.55 -5.06
C ASP A 239 6.00 7.55 -4.05
N ILE A 240 5.30 7.07 -3.02
CA ILE A 240 4.77 7.87 -1.92
C ILE A 240 5.06 7.23 -0.56
N VAL A 241 5.50 8.06 0.40
CA VAL A 241 5.78 7.65 1.78
C VAL A 241 4.98 8.51 2.76
N ILE A 242 4.30 7.88 3.71
CA ILE A 242 3.59 8.53 4.82
C ILE A 242 4.43 8.33 6.09
N ILE A 243 4.78 9.42 6.77
CA ILE A 243 5.57 9.37 8.01
C ILE A 243 4.69 9.78 9.19
N LEU A 244 4.28 8.79 9.98
CA LEU A 244 3.62 8.94 11.28
C LEU A 244 4.65 9.22 12.38
N GLU A 245 4.20 9.59 13.58
CA GLU A 245 5.13 9.91 14.66
C GLU A 245 5.69 8.64 15.31
N ARG A 246 4.81 7.75 15.80
CA ARG A 246 5.19 6.58 16.62
C ARG A 246 4.12 5.49 16.56
N PRO A 247 4.49 4.23 16.85
CA PRO A 247 3.52 3.15 17.01
C PRO A 247 2.53 3.43 18.14
N ALA A 248 1.32 2.87 18.03
CA ALA A 248 0.32 2.93 19.09
C ALA A 248 0.85 2.27 20.38
N LYS A 249 0.51 2.85 21.55
CA LYS A 249 1.01 2.39 22.87
C LYS A 249 0.67 0.93 23.18
N HIS A 250 -0.52 0.51 22.76
CA HIS A 250 -1.02 -0.83 22.95
C HIS A 250 -1.63 -1.27 21.63
N HIS A 251 -1.00 -2.23 20.97
CA HIS A 251 -1.49 -2.79 19.71
C HIS A 251 -1.13 -4.28 19.67
N ASN A 252 -2.03 -5.10 19.13
CA ASN A 252 -1.81 -6.52 19.00
C ASN A 252 -1.08 -6.82 17.68
N TYR A 253 0.21 -7.15 17.79
CA TYR A 253 1.06 -7.46 16.64
C TYR A 253 0.91 -8.89 16.12
N ASP A 254 0.25 -9.78 16.87
CA ASP A 254 0.09 -11.21 16.52
C ASP A 254 -1.04 -11.46 15.51
N LEU A 255 -1.79 -10.41 15.13
CA LEU A 255 -2.86 -10.47 14.15
C LEU A 255 -2.30 -10.54 12.72
N ASP A 256 -3.09 -11.03 11.76
CA ASP A 256 -2.79 -10.82 10.35
C ASP A 256 -2.78 -9.32 10.00
N PHE A 257 -2.16 -8.94 8.87
CA PHE A 257 -1.96 -7.54 8.54
C PHE A 257 -3.27 -6.73 8.41
N ASP A 258 -4.34 -7.33 7.89
CA ASP A 258 -5.63 -6.66 7.73
C ASP A 258 -6.28 -6.36 9.08
N GLN A 259 -6.28 -7.35 9.98
CA GLN A 259 -6.78 -7.20 11.34
C GLN A 259 -5.90 -6.26 12.17
N PHE A 260 -4.58 -6.34 12.01
CA PHE A 260 -3.61 -5.44 12.62
C PHE A 260 -3.92 -3.98 12.26
N VAL A 261 -4.11 -3.66 10.98
CA VAL A 261 -4.49 -2.30 10.53
C VAL A 261 -5.86 -1.92 11.08
N ALA A 262 -6.87 -2.77 10.93
CA ALA A 262 -8.26 -2.46 11.27
C ALA A 262 -8.48 -2.18 12.77
N THR A 263 -7.71 -2.84 13.64
CA THR A 263 -7.80 -2.68 15.10
C THR A 263 -7.05 -1.47 15.66
N CYS A 264 -6.27 -0.75 14.83
CA CYS A 264 -5.65 0.51 15.20
C CYS A 264 -6.37 1.67 14.53
N ASP A 265 -7.07 2.50 15.31
CA ASP A 265 -7.86 3.63 14.80
C ASP A 265 -7.06 4.55 13.86
N THR A 266 -5.78 4.77 14.16
CA THR A 266 -4.88 5.60 13.34
C THR A 266 -4.55 4.93 12.00
N LEU A 267 -4.14 3.66 12.01
CA LEU A 267 -3.76 2.94 10.77
C LEU A 267 -4.99 2.68 9.90
N ASN A 268 -6.12 2.33 10.52
CA ASN A 268 -7.41 2.20 9.85
C ASN A 268 -7.84 3.52 9.17
N ALA A 269 -7.65 4.65 9.85
CA ALA A 269 -7.90 5.96 9.24
C ALA A 269 -6.96 6.24 8.06
N VAL A 270 -5.67 5.93 8.20
CA VAL A 270 -4.68 6.08 7.10
C VAL A 270 -5.09 5.23 5.89
N ASP A 271 -5.42 3.95 6.09
CA ASP A 271 -5.87 3.05 5.02
C ASP A 271 -7.10 3.61 4.28
N LYS A 272 -8.10 4.09 5.02
CA LYS A 272 -9.30 4.69 4.44
C LYS A 272 -9.00 5.98 3.68
N LEU A 273 -8.15 6.85 4.22
CA LEU A 273 -7.74 8.07 3.53
C LEU A 273 -7.00 7.77 2.22
N ILE A 274 -6.15 6.74 2.21
CA ILE A 274 -5.47 6.27 0.99
C ILE A 274 -6.50 5.77 -0.02
N LYS A 275 -7.37 4.84 0.38
CA LYS A 275 -8.43 4.29 -0.48
C LYS A 275 -9.29 5.42 -1.04
N PHE A 276 -9.67 6.38 -0.22
CA PHE A 276 -10.45 7.52 -0.65
C PHE A 276 -9.73 8.37 -1.70
N ALA A 277 -8.52 8.83 -1.38
CA ALA A 277 -7.73 9.71 -2.24
C ALA A 277 -7.39 9.07 -3.59
N THR A 278 -7.48 7.75 -3.68
CA THR A 278 -7.08 6.96 -4.85
C THR A 278 -8.24 6.19 -5.48
N ASN A 279 -9.48 6.42 -5.02
CA ASN A 279 -10.66 5.69 -5.47
C ASN A 279 -10.46 4.16 -5.42
N GLU A 280 -9.99 3.67 -4.27
CA GLU A 280 -9.69 2.27 -3.92
C GLU A 280 -8.60 1.59 -4.76
N THR A 281 -7.95 2.30 -5.69
CA THR A 281 -6.82 1.75 -6.45
C THR A 281 -5.58 1.51 -5.57
N ARG A 282 -5.51 2.16 -4.40
CA ARG A 282 -4.47 1.95 -3.40
C ARG A 282 -5.05 1.73 -2.01
N SER A 283 -4.24 1.13 -1.15
CA SER A 283 -4.52 0.90 0.27
C SER A 283 -3.21 0.97 1.06
N ILE A 284 -3.29 0.85 2.38
CA ILE A 284 -2.08 0.81 3.22
C ILE A 284 -1.16 -0.38 2.89
N LYS A 285 -1.67 -1.44 2.24
CA LYS A 285 -0.85 -2.58 1.77
C LYS A 285 0.16 -2.21 0.70
N ASN A 286 -0.14 -1.20 -0.12
CA ASN A 286 0.69 -0.82 -1.25
C ASN A 286 1.19 0.63 -1.19
N VAL A 287 1.00 1.31 -0.06
CA VAL A 287 1.54 2.63 0.24
C VAL A 287 2.48 2.53 1.41
N SER A 288 3.69 3.08 1.28
CA SER A 288 4.71 2.99 2.33
C SER A 288 4.32 3.87 3.52
N VAL A 289 4.16 3.28 4.70
CA VAL A 289 3.89 3.98 5.97
C VAL A 289 5.01 3.69 6.98
N LEU A 290 5.54 4.73 7.59
CA LEU A 290 6.66 4.66 8.53
C LEU A 290 6.32 5.41 9.81
N ASP A 291 6.90 4.98 10.94
CA ASP A 291 6.93 5.77 12.16
C ASP A 291 8.29 6.46 12.31
N ALA A 292 8.29 7.78 12.50
CA ALA A 292 9.49 8.57 12.72
C ALA A 292 10.29 8.07 13.95
N LEU A 293 9.58 7.60 14.97
CA LEU A 293 10.10 6.96 16.17
C LEU A 293 9.71 5.46 16.19
N SER A 294 10.11 4.74 15.15
CA SER A 294 9.89 3.30 14.98
C SER A 294 10.29 2.49 16.22
N PHE A 295 9.46 1.50 16.58
CA PHE A 295 9.62 0.64 17.78
C PHE A 295 9.67 1.38 19.13
N LYS A 296 9.24 2.65 19.16
CA LYS A 296 9.31 3.51 20.34
C LYS A 296 7.94 4.10 20.71
N PRO A 297 6.96 3.29 21.17
CA PRO A 297 5.59 3.74 21.47
C PRO A 297 5.47 4.71 22.65
N PHE A 298 6.43 4.69 23.59
CA PHE A 298 6.42 5.54 24.79
C PHE A 298 7.51 6.61 24.73
N ALA A 299 7.21 7.82 25.22
CA ALA A 299 8.12 8.97 25.15
C ALA A 299 9.35 8.86 26.05
N ASP A 300 9.21 8.19 27.17
CA ASP A 300 10.24 7.88 28.15
C ASP A 300 11.10 6.66 27.77
N ALA A 301 10.73 5.91 26.73
CA ALA A 301 11.54 4.78 26.27
C ALA A 301 12.95 5.26 25.85
N THR A 302 13.99 4.63 26.38
CA THR A 302 15.38 5.01 26.08
C THR A 302 15.95 4.29 24.86
N ARG A 303 15.32 3.18 24.44
CA ARG A 303 15.74 2.36 23.28
C ARG A 303 14.54 2.02 22.39
N PRO A 304 14.65 2.15 21.06
CA PRO A 304 15.75 2.81 20.34
C PRO A 304 15.91 4.29 20.75
N SER A 305 17.12 4.84 20.57
CA SER A 305 17.31 6.28 20.72
C SER A 305 16.55 7.03 19.62
N ASN A 306 16.25 8.32 19.82
CA ASN A 306 15.55 9.10 18.79
C ASN A 306 16.40 9.20 17.52
N ASP A 307 17.71 9.45 17.66
CA ASP A 307 18.65 9.53 16.54
C ASP A 307 18.71 8.22 15.75
N GLU A 308 18.68 7.07 16.43
CA GLU A 308 18.63 5.76 15.77
C GLU A 308 17.35 5.58 14.94
N CYS A 309 16.19 6.01 15.46
CA CYS A 309 14.94 6.00 14.71
C CYS A 309 15.01 6.94 13.49
N TYR A 310 15.54 8.15 13.65
CA TYR A 310 15.65 9.10 12.54
C TYR A 310 16.64 8.62 11.46
N SER A 311 17.78 8.04 11.85
CA SER A 311 18.68 7.40 10.88
C SER A 311 18.01 6.25 10.12
N LEU A 312 17.11 5.48 10.76
CA LEU A 312 16.33 4.47 10.06
C LEU A 312 15.42 5.11 9.00
N VAL A 313 14.70 6.18 9.34
CA VAL A 313 13.82 6.90 8.39
C VAL A 313 14.62 7.45 7.22
N GLU A 314 15.77 8.08 7.47
CA GLU A 314 16.67 8.57 6.41
C GLU A 314 17.06 7.44 5.45
N ASN A 315 17.52 6.30 5.99
CA ASN A 315 17.93 5.15 5.18
C ASN A 315 16.77 4.60 4.34
N ILE A 316 15.56 4.51 4.91
CA ILE A 316 14.37 4.06 4.16
C ILE A 316 14.03 5.05 3.05
N LEU A 317 14.05 6.37 3.31
CA LEU A 317 13.77 7.39 2.31
C LEU A 317 14.80 7.37 1.16
N LYS A 318 16.10 7.25 1.46
CA LYS A 318 17.16 7.13 0.44
C LYS A 318 17.06 5.84 -0.37
N THR A 319 16.55 4.77 0.23
CA THR A 319 16.32 3.50 -0.45
C THR A 319 15.09 3.58 -1.35
N LYS A 320 13.97 4.12 -0.85
CA LYS A 320 12.70 4.22 -1.60
C LYS A 320 12.71 5.32 -2.63
N LYS A 321 13.43 6.42 -2.41
CA LYS A 321 13.51 7.56 -3.33
C LYS A 321 12.12 8.10 -3.73
N PRO A 322 11.26 8.47 -2.76
CA PRO A 322 9.90 8.88 -3.06
C PRO A 322 9.81 10.14 -3.89
N LYS A 323 8.71 10.25 -4.65
CA LYS A 323 8.31 11.49 -5.34
C LYS A 323 7.49 12.37 -4.42
N VAL A 324 6.69 11.76 -3.54
CA VAL A 324 5.80 12.45 -2.59
C VAL A 324 6.02 11.93 -1.18
N VAL A 325 6.06 12.82 -0.19
CA VAL A 325 6.08 12.46 1.23
C VAL A 325 4.96 13.18 1.97
N ILE A 326 4.17 12.46 2.77
CA ILE A 326 3.20 13.04 3.69
C ILE A 326 3.81 13.03 5.09
N GLY A 327 4.19 14.22 5.58
CA GLY A 327 4.71 14.40 6.94
C GLY A 327 3.56 14.51 7.93
N CYS A 328 3.31 13.47 8.72
CA CYS A 328 2.25 13.37 9.73
C CYS A 328 2.80 13.36 11.17
N TRP A 329 3.97 13.97 11.40
CA TRP A 329 4.67 13.92 12.68
C TRP A 329 5.28 15.28 13.04
N SER A 330 5.70 15.43 14.30
CA SER A 330 6.40 16.63 14.78
C SER A 330 7.53 16.25 15.73
N ASP A 331 8.55 17.11 15.83
CA ASP A 331 9.69 16.93 16.74
C ASP A 331 9.49 17.58 18.11
N ARG A 332 8.29 18.16 18.39
CA ARG A 332 8.03 18.92 19.62
C ARG A 332 8.22 18.09 20.90
N ASN A 333 7.88 16.81 20.85
CA ASN A 333 7.98 15.90 21.98
C ASN A 333 9.27 15.06 21.95
N ALA A 334 10.03 15.13 20.86
CA ALA A 334 11.22 14.35 20.60
C ALA A 334 12.03 15.06 19.51
N GLU A 335 12.94 15.93 19.91
CA GLU A 335 13.71 16.76 18.97
C GLU A 335 14.42 15.90 17.93
N CYS A 336 14.32 16.30 16.66
CA CYS A 336 14.96 15.63 15.54
C CYS A 336 16.31 16.28 15.24
N ASN A 337 17.40 15.62 15.63
CA ASN A 337 18.77 16.06 15.35
C ASN A 337 19.24 15.71 13.94
N ASN A 338 18.47 14.92 13.19
CA ASN A 338 18.80 14.54 11.84
C ASN A 338 18.33 15.61 10.85
N ASP A 339 19.26 16.42 10.35
CA ASP A 339 18.97 17.54 9.43
C ASP A 339 18.22 17.11 8.17
N PHE A 340 18.56 15.96 7.61
CA PHE A 340 17.88 15.45 6.43
C PHE A 340 16.41 15.15 6.72
N VAL A 341 16.13 14.40 7.80
CA VAL A 341 14.77 13.98 8.18
C VAL A 341 13.89 15.17 8.57
N ARG A 342 14.45 16.25 9.14
CA ARG A 342 13.73 17.49 9.49
C ARG A 342 13.00 18.13 8.31
N HIS A 343 13.47 17.93 7.08
CA HIS A 343 12.80 18.46 5.89
C HIS A 343 11.41 17.83 5.65
N PHE A 344 11.15 16.66 6.24
CA PHE A 344 9.91 15.89 6.11
C PHE A 344 9.00 15.99 7.35
N LEU A 345 9.22 17.00 8.20
CA LEU A 345 8.33 17.31 9.32
C LEU A 345 6.92 17.67 8.82
N GLY A 346 5.93 17.33 9.63
CA GLY A 346 4.57 17.82 9.45
C GLY A 346 4.45 19.33 9.71
N GLY A 347 3.30 19.88 9.33
CA GLY A 347 3.00 21.31 9.45
C GLY A 347 2.19 21.66 10.69
N GLY A 348 1.56 20.65 11.31
CA GLY A 348 0.54 20.87 12.31
C GLY A 348 -0.59 21.72 11.71
N PHE A 349 -0.84 22.86 12.35
CA PHE A 349 -1.86 23.83 11.92
C PHE A 349 -1.26 25.24 11.71
N GLN A 350 0.06 25.39 11.77
CA GLN A 350 0.73 26.69 11.68
C GLN A 350 0.47 27.39 10.34
N ARG A 351 0.49 28.74 10.34
CA ARG A 351 0.50 29.57 9.12
C ARG A 351 1.85 29.45 8.40
N GLN A 352 2.10 28.29 7.81
CA GLN A 352 3.24 28.01 6.96
C GLN A 352 2.75 27.33 5.68
N SER A 353 3.57 27.37 4.63
CA SER A 353 3.30 26.63 3.41
C SER A 353 3.12 25.15 3.75
N ARG A 354 1.92 24.62 3.50
CA ARG A 354 1.61 23.18 3.66
C ARG A 354 2.35 22.31 2.66
N TRP A 355 2.89 22.96 1.64
CA TRP A 355 3.60 22.38 0.54
C TRP A 355 5.02 22.89 0.60
N VAL A 356 5.97 21.97 0.63
CA VAL A 356 7.37 22.31 0.43
C VAL A 356 7.98 21.34 -0.56
N THR A 357 8.84 21.87 -1.41
CA THR A 357 9.68 21.07 -2.28
C THR A 357 10.99 20.84 -1.56
N VAL A 358 11.41 19.58 -1.46
CA VAL A 358 12.66 19.20 -0.83
C VAL A 358 13.62 18.70 -1.90
N ASN A 359 14.81 19.31 -1.93
CA ASN A 359 15.89 18.87 -2.79
C ASN A 359 16.55 17.66 -2.15
N THR A 360 16.62 16.54 -2.88
CA THR A 360 17.24 15.31 -2.42
C THR A 360 18.26 14.81 -3.43
N GLU A 361 19.11 13.86 -3.03
CA GLU A 361 20.12 13.24 -3.90
C GLU A 361 19.54 12.48 -5.10
N TRP A 362 18.27 12.02 -5.03
CA TRP A 362 17.62 11.29 -6.12
C TRP A 362 16.66 12.15 -6.94
N ASN A 363 16.12 13.21 -6.35
CA ASN A 363 15.17 14.09 -7.00
C ASN A 363 15.26 15.51 -6.40
N PRO A 364 15.57 16.53 -7.21
CA PRO A 364 15.64 17.92 -6.74
C PRO A 364 14.26 18.53 -6.49
N SER A 365 13.16 17.76 -6.61
CA SER A 365 11.80 18.27 -6.41
C SER A 365 10.87 17.24 -5.78
N VAL A 366 11.26 16.67 -4.64
CA VAL A 366 10.36 15.81 -3.85
C VAL A 366 9.26 16.68 -3.24
N ALA A 367 8.00 16.35 -3.52
CA ALA A 367 6.86 17.08 -2.98
C ALA A 367 6.56 16.61 -1.55
N VAL A 368 6.56 17.52 -0.58
CA VAL A 368 6.25 17.22 0.81
C VAL A 368 4.97 17.92 1.22
N VAL A 369 3.98 17.11 1.64
CA VAL A 369 2.73 17.57 2.23
C VAL A 369 2.89 17.61 3.75
N ARG A 370 2.98 18.82 4.29
CA ARG A 370 3.10 19.09 5.72
C ARG A 370 1.75 18.93 6.41
N SER A 371 1.41 17.70 6.74
CA SER A 371 0.17 17.34 7.43
C SER A 371 0.34 17.35 8.96
N PHE A 372 -0.62 16.77 9.67
CA PHE A 372 -0.57 16.50 11.10
C PHE A 372 -0.94 15.04 11.37
N HIS A 373 -0.67 14.57 12.59
CA HIS A 373 -0.86 13.17 12.93
C HIS A 373 -2.35 12.77 12.84
N PRO A 374 -2.73 11.71 12.09
CA PRO A 374 -4.12 11.28 11.92
C PRO A 374 -4.87 11.06 13.24
N SER A 375 -4.21 10.55 14.28
CA SER A 375 -4.78 10.44 15.64
C SER A 375 -5.37 11.75 16.18
N THR A 376 -4.87 12.91 15.73
CA THR A 376 -5.47 14.20 16.11
C THR A 376 -6.92 14.26 15.67
N ALA A 377 -7.21 13.91 14.42
CA ALA A 377 -8.56 13.94 13.88
C ALA A 377 -9.43 12.79 14.40
N VAL A 378 -8.88 11.58 14.52
CA VAL A 378 -9.70 10.38 14.81
C VAL A 378 -9.77 9.99 16.29
N ASN A 379 -8.71 10.27 17.06
CA ASN A 379 -8.62 9.88 18.48
C ASN A 379 -8.77 11.06 19.44
N PHE A 380 -8.25 12.24 19.11
CA PHE A 380 -8.23 13.38 20.05
C PHE A 380 -9.29 14.45 19.75
N ARG A 381 -9.78 14.55 18.52
CA ARG A 381 -10.73 15.55 18.03
C ARG A 381 -11.80 14.95 17.10
N LYS A 382 -12.23 13.71 17.36
CA LYS A 382 -13.22 12.97 16.55
C LYS A 382 -14.51 13.77 16.28
N TYR A 383 -14.90 14.63 17.22
CA TYR A 383 -16.15 15.41 17.13
C TYR A 383 -16.00 16.79 16.48
N ASN A 384 -14.81 17.12 15.98
CA ASN A 384 -14.58 18.36 15.26
C ASN A 384 -14.25 18.06 13.78
N PRO A 385 -15.20 18.28 12.85
CA PRO A 385 -15.03 17.94 11.44
C PRO A 385 -13.92 18.74 10.77
N ASP A 386 -13.55 19.91 11.30
CA ASP A 386 -12.47 20.73 10.75
C ASP A 386 -11.16 19.91 10.61
N TYR A 387 -10.83 19.08 11.61
CA TYR A 387 -9.66 18.22 11.55
C TYR A 387 -9.79 17.12 10.49
N GLN A 388 -10.96 16.51 10.36
CA GLN A 388 -11.18 15.44 9.38
C GLN A 388 -11.10 15.98 7.95
N ILE A 389 -11.70 17.14 7.71
CA ILE A 389 -11.69 17.83 6.41
C ILE A 389 -10.26 18.17 5.98
N LEU A 390 -9.46 18.76 6.88
CA LEU A 390 -8.06 19.09 6.58
C LEU A 390 -7.25 17.84 6.26
N LEU A 391 -7.42 16.78 7.02
CA LEU A 391 -6.68 15.53 6.84
C LEU A 391 -7.02 14.86 5.50
N ILE A 392 -8.31 14.81 5.15
CA ILE A 392 -8.81 14.29 3.86
C ILE A 392 -8.20 15.10 2.71
N TYR A 393 -8.24 16.44 2.78
CA TYR A 393 -7.66 17.30 1.75
C TYR A 393 -6.16 17.06 1.58
N HIS A 394 -5.38 16.96 2.67
CA HIS A 394 -3.94 16.70 2.58
C HIS A 394 -3.63 15.38 1.85
N PHE A 395 -4.40 14.31 2.12
CA PHE A 395 -4.20 13.02 1.46
C PHE A 395 -4.58 13.08 -0.02
N ILE A 396 -5.75 13.61 -0.38
CA ILE A 396 -6.14 13.81 -1.79
C ILE A 396 -5.03 14.53 -2.54
N ALA A 397 -4.63 15.69 -2.03
CA ALA A 397 -3.69 16.54 -2.72
C ALA A 397 -2.30 15.87 -2.84
N ALA A 398 -1.87 15.08 -1.85
CA ALA A 398 -0.64 14.28 -1.94
C ALA A 398 -0.71 13.24 -3.07
N PHE A 399 -1.80 12.47 -3.15
CA PHE A 399 -1.97 11.47 -4.20
C PHE A 399 -2.16 12.08 -5.59
N SER A 400 -2.78 13.26 -5.69
CA SER A 400 -2.88 14.01 -6.94
C SER A 400 -1.52 14.43 -7.51
N LYS A 401 -0.51 14.67 -6.67
CA LYS A 401 0.86 14.96 -7.11
C LYS A 401 1.54 13.76 -7.79
N LEU A 402 1.07 12.53 -7.58
CA LEU A 402 1.60 11.36 -8.29
C LEU A 402 1.11 11.28 -9.75
N GLY A 403 -0.09 11.79 -10.04
CA GLY A 403 -0.80 11.55 -11.30
C GLY A 403 -0.65 12.62 -12.38
N GLN A 404 0.11 13.71 -12.16
CA GLN A 404 0.17 14.92 -13.03
C GLN A 404 -1.20 15.54 -13.41
N SER A 405 -2.31 15.04 -12.85
CA SER A 405 -3.68 15.31 -13.31
C SER A 405 -4.32 16.55 -12.68
N ILE A 406 -3.71 17.14 -11.65
CA ILE A 406 -4.17 18.40 -11.09
C ILE A 406 -3.06 19.44 -11.29
N GLN A 407 -3.24 20.31 -12.28
CA GLN A 407 -2.67 21.65 -12.25
C GLN A 407 -3.35 22.41 -11.10
N GLU A 408 -2.96 22.09 -9.86
CA GLU A 408 -3.19 23.02 -8.76
C GLU A 408 -2.24 24.19 -8.98
N PRO A 409 -2.66 25.42 -8.63
CA PRO A 409 -1.94 26.59 -9.06
C PRO A 409 -0.52 26.57 -8.51
N LEU A 410 0.40 27.04 -9.34
CA LEU A 410 1.85 26.88 -9.20
C LEU A 410 2.47 27.58 -7.97
N TRP A 411 1.68 28.15 -7.04
CA TRP A 411 2.19 29.06 -6.02
C TRP A 411 1.51 28.92 -4.64
N PRO A 412 2.25 29.07 -3.53
CA PRO A 412 1.73 29.08 -2.15
C PRO A 412 0.60 30.09 -1.87
N GLU A 413 0.49 31.11 -2.72
CA GLU A 413 -0.45 32.25 -2.61
C GLU A 413 -1.86 31.94 -3.13
N GLU A 414 -2.08 30.76 -3.73
CA GLU A 414 -3.38 30.31 -4.25
C GLU A 414 -3.98 29.14 -3.46
N GLN A 415 -3.62 28.99 -2.18
CA GLN A 415 -4.35 28.07 -1.31
C GLN A 415 -5.83 28.51 -1.20
N PRO A 416 -6.79 27.56 -1.18
CA PRO A 416 -8.19 27.93 -1.01
C PRO A 416 -8.34 28.64 0.34
N LEU A 417 -8.84 29.89 0.33
CA LEU A 417 -8.99 30.71 1.54
C LEU A 417 -9.76 30.00 2.68
N TRP A 418 -10.71 29.13 2.33
CA TRP A 418 -11.45 28.32 3.31
C TRP A 418 -10.54 27.37 4.10
N LEU A 419 -9.46 26.87 3.51
CA LEU A 419 -8.52 25.95 4.16
C LEU A 419 -7.73 26.65 5.27
N GLU A 420 -7.38 27.93 5.06
CA GLU A 420 -6.74 28.77 6.08
C GLU A 420 -7.67 29.06 7.25
N GLU A 421 -8.95 29.28 6.99
CA GLU A 421 -9.96 29.49 8.02
C GLU A 421 -10.15 28.24 8.88
N ILE A 422 -10.38 27.08 8.25
CA ILE A 422 -10.50 25.79 8.95
C ILE A 422 -9.24 25.51 9.80
N SER A 423 -8.05 25.82 9.28
CA SER A 423 -6.81 25.63 10.04
C SER A 423 -6.64 26.63 11.17
N SER A 424 -7.10 27.86 11.00
CA SER A 424 -7.14 28.87 12.05
C SER A 424 -8.08 28.44 13.19
N ARG A 425 -9.24 27.85 12.88
CA ARG A 425 -10.15 27.26 13.88
C ARG A 425 -9.50 26.07 14.61
N CYS A 426 -8.85 25.17 13.88
CA CYS A 426 -8.09 24.05 14.47
C CYS A 426 -6.96 24.53 15.40
N MET A 427 -6.24 25.60 15.02
CA MET A 427 -5.22 26.21 15.88
C MET A 427 -5.80 26.80 17.16
N ALA A 428 -6.89 27.57 17.03
CA ALA A 428 -7.54 28.21 18.17
C ALA A 428 -8.03 27.17 19.19
N ASP A 429 -8.59 26.05 18.71
CA ASP A 429 -9.02 24.93 19.55
C ASP A 429 -7.86 24.30 20.36
N ILE A 430 -6.68 24.13 19.75
CA ILE A 430 -5.49 23.59 20.43
C ILE A 430 -4.96 24.54 21.49
N TRP A 431 -4.93 25.84 21.19
CA TRP A 431 -4.45 26.88 22.12
C TRP A 431 -5.24 26.91 23.44
N LEU A 432 -6.52 26.55 23.39
CA LEU A 432 -7.37 26.50 24.57
C LEU A 432 -7.03 25.35 25.53
N LYS A 433 -6.15 24.40 25.16
CA LYS A 433 -5.68 23.25 25.96
C LYS A 433 -6.78 22.41 26.63
N LYS A 434 -8.04 22.56 26.23
CA LYS A 434 -9.16 21.80 26.82
C LYS A 434 -9.13 20.40 26.25
N LYS A 435 -9.03 19.38 27.11
CA LYS A 435 -9.45 18.02 26.74
C LYS A 435 -10.95 18.10 26.44
N ASP A 436 -11.38 17.54 25.31
CA ASP A 436 -12.78 17.55 24.95
C ASP A 436 -13.58 16.76 26.00
N PRO A 437 -14.53 17.39 26.73
CA PRO A 437 -15.31 16.74 27.77
C PRO A 437 -15.99 15.43 27.35
N LEU A 438 -16.38 15.27 26.09
CA LEU A 438 -17.01 14.04 25.60
C LEU A 438 -16.09 12.81 25.73
N TYR A 439 -14.78 13.00 25.74
CA TYR A 439 -13.80 11.92 25.95
C TYR A 439 -13.57 11.55 27.41
N THR A 440 -13.87 12.46 28.34
CA THR A 440 -13.59 12.26 29.77
C THR A 440 -14.84 11.95 30.59
N LEU A 441 -16.03 12.27 30.08
CA LEU A 441 -17.30 12.04 30.75
C LEU A 441 -17.74 10.57 30.65
N LYS A 442 -18.51 10.12 31.65
CA LYS A 442 -19.15 8.79 31.61
C LYS A 442 -20.25 8.77 30.54
N LEU A 443 -20.55 7.60 29.99
CA LEU A 443 -21.58 7.41 28.94
C LEU A 443 -22.93 8.07 29.29
N ALA A 444 -23.37 7.97 30.55
CA ALA A 444 -24.60 8.58 31.04
C ALA A 444 -24.63 10.13 30.99
N GLU A 445 -23.45 10.77 31.00
CA GLU A 445 -23.27 12.23 30.98
C GLU A 445 -22.96 12.76 29.58
N GLN A 446 -22.41 11.90 28.70
CA GLN A 446 -22.06 12.25 27.32
C GLN A 446 -23.27 12.72 26.50
N TYR A 447 -24.44 12.09 26.68
CA TYR A 447 -25.68 12.52 26.02
C TYR A 447 -26.06 13.97 26.39
N GLY A 448 -25.89 14.35 27.67
CA GLY A 448 -26.15 15.70 28.14
C GLY A 448 -25.22 16.72 27.50
N GLU A 449 -23.92 16.45 27.49
CA GLU A 449 -22.91 17.31 26.87
C GLU A 449 -23.14 17.44 25.35
N ALA A 450 -23.41 16.32 24.66
CA ALA A 450 -23.72 16.32 23.23
C ALA A 450 -24.97 17.17 22.93
N TYR A 451 -26.02 17.05 23.76
CA TYR A 451 -27.19 17.91 23.70
C TYR A 451 -26.84 19.40 23.87
N TYR A 452 -26.08 19.78 24.90
CA TYR A 452 -25.71 21.19 25.09
C TYR A 452 -24.87 21.75 23.93
N ARG A 453 -23.98 20.94 23.36
CA ARG A 453 -23.23 21.32 22.15
C ARG A 453 -24.14 21.52 20.95
N ALA A 454 -25.08 20.61 20.73
CA ALA A 454 -26.05 20.74 19.65
C ALA A 454 -26.88 22.02 19.80
N ILE A 455 -27.36 22.33 21.02
CA ILE A 455 -28.07 23.58 21.31
C ILE A 455 -27.21 24.82 21.02
N ARG A 456 -25.92 24.80 21.38
CA ARG A 456 -25.00 25.90 21.07
C ARG A 456 -24.84 26.08 19.56
N ILE A 457 -24.71 24.99 18.81
CA ILE A 457 -24.59 25.06 17.34
C ILE A 457 -25.91 25.56 16.73
N PHE A 458 -27.07 25.06 17.16
CA PHE A 458 -28.36 25.59 16.73
C PHE A 458 -28.53 27.07 17.04
N ARG A 459 -28.05 27.55 18.20
CA ARG A 459 -28.07 28.98 18.55
C ARG A 459 -27.14 29.79 17.65
N ASN A 460 -25.96 29.26 17.33
CA ASN A 460 -25.04 29.92 16.40
C ASN A 460 -25.68 30.06 15.01
N ILE A 461 -26.40 29.03 14.54
CA ILE A 461 -27.03 29.03 13.22
C ILE A 461 -28.31 29.89 13.19
N LEU A 462 -29.22 29.70 14.15
CA LEU A 462 -30.57 30.30 14.13
C LEU A 462 -30.65 31.65 14.87
N GLY A 463 -29.58 32.07 15.53
CA GLY A 463 -29.56 33.23 16.43
C GLY A 463 -30.34 33.01 17.74
N GLU A 464 -30.29 34.01 18.63
CA GLU A 464 -30.94 33.92 19.95
C GLU A 464 -32.46 33.82 19.87
N THR A 465 -33.10 34.50 18.91
CA THR A 465 -34.56 34.50 18.74
C THR A 465 -35.06 33.21 18.09
N GLY A 466 -34.37 32.71 17.06
CA GLY A 466 -34.72 31.48 16.36
C GLY A 466 -34.50 30.21 17.20
N SER A 467 -33.62 30.27 18.19
CA SER A 467 -33.31 29.16 19.11
C SER A 467 -34.16 29.11 20.39
N ARG A 468 -35.07 30.08 20.62
CA ARG A 468 -35.98 30.04 21.79
C ARG A 468 -36.96 28.89 21.69
N THR A 469 -36.86 27.94 22.61
CA THR A 469 -37.86 26.89 22.79
C THR A 469 -38.77 27.24 23.97
N GLY A 470 -40.07 27.00 23.81
CA GLY A 470 -41.05 27.17 24.89
C GLY A 470 -40.92 26.07 25.95
N ARG A 471 -41.90 25.91 26.84
CA ARG A 471 -41.94 24.76 27.76
C ARG A 471 -42.13 23.47 26.95
N MET A 472 -41.05 22.72 26.80
CA MET A 472 -41.01 21.41 26.15
C MET A 472 -40.56 20.38 27.19
N ASN A 473 -41.18 19.19 27.16
CA ASN A 473 -41.10 18.21 28.26
C ASN A 473 -39.89 17.27 28.17
N SER A 474 -39.12 17.27 27.07
CA SER A 474 -37.93 16.42 26.92
C SER A 474 -36.84 17.06 26.06
N ARG A 475 -35.57 16.69 26.31
CA ARG A 475 -34.41 17.12 25.50
C ARG A 475 -34.60 16.77 24.02
N GLY A 476 -35.11 15.58 23.70
CA GLY A 476 -35.39 15.17 22.33
C GLY A 476 -36.39 16.10 21.62
N SER A 477 -37.50 16.45 22.29
CA SER A 477 -38.50 17.36 21.71
C SER A 477 -37.94 18.75 21.38
N VAL A 478 -36.98 19.23 22.19
CA VAL A 478 -36.28 20.50 21.96
C VAL A 478 -35.41 20.42 20.71
N THR A 479 -34.59 19.38 20.58
CA THR A 479 -33.71 19.22 19.43
C THR A 479 -34.49 19.01 18.13
N SER A 480 -35.56 18.21 18.12
CA SER A 480 -36.44 18.04 16.95
C SER A 480 -37.10 19.33 16.51
N SER A 481 -37.49 20.18 17.46
CA SER A 481 -38.08 21.48 17.13
C SER A 481 -37.05 22.42 16.52
N LEU A 482 -35.82 22.43 17.02
CA LEU A 482 -34.76 23.28 16.47
C LEU A 482 -34.33 22.82 15.09
N LEU A 483 -34.25 21.51 14.86
CA LEU A 483 -33.91 20.95 13.56
C LEU A 483 -34.98 21.30 12.50
N ARG A 484 -36.27 21.17 12.82
CA ARG A 484 -37.35 21.61 11.91
C ARG A 484 -37.33 23.11 11.61
N ARG A 485 -36.82 23.94 12.52
CA ARG A 485 -36.62 25.37 12.25
C ARG A 485 -35.41 25.61 11.36
N LEU A 486 -34.34 24.85 11.56
CA LEU A 486 -33.16 24.87 10.71
C LEU A 486 -33.49 24.46 9.27
N GLU A 487 -34.26 23.38 9.10
CA GLU A 487 -34.74 22.93 7.78
C GLU A 487 -35.53 24.02 7.04
N LYS A 488 -36.34 24.79 7.77
CA LYS A 488 -37.12 25.91 7.20
C LYS A 488 -36.34 27.21 7.08
N SER A 489 -35.10 27.26 7.57
CA SER A 489 -34.28 28.47 7.53
C SER A 489 -33.60 28.63 6.17
N ALA A 490 -33.28 29.87 5.80
CA ALA A 490 -32.47 30.16 4.61
C ALA A 490 -30.96 30.02 4.89
N TYR A 491 -30.56 29.08 5.76
CA TYR A 491 -29.17 28.93 6.18
C TYR A 491 -28.26 28.56 4.99
N LYS A 492 -27.32 29.46 4.69
CA LYS A 492 -26.34 29.34 3.61
C LYS A 492 -24.92 29.62 4.07
N ASN A 493 -24.64 29.56 5.38
CA ASN A 493 -23.30 29.87 5.93
C ASN A 493 -22.36 28.65 5.93
N GLY A 494 -22.68 27.64 5.12
CA GLY A 494 -21.79 26.53 4.82
C GLY A 494 -22.02 25.27 5.65
N SER A 495 -21.38 24.18 5.23
CA SER A 495 -21.64 22.84 5.78
C SER A 495 -20.93 22.53 7.11
N THR A 496 -20.01 23.39 7.60
CA THR A 496 -19.22 23.10 8.81
C THR A 496 -20.08 22.87 10.05
N ASP A 497 -21.01 23.78 10.37
CA ASP A 497 -21.81 23.65 11.59
C ASP A 497 -22.87 22.55 11.47
N ILE A 498 -23.37 22.31 10.25
CA ILE A 498 -24.24 21.18 9.93
C ILE A 498 -23.50 19.85 10.14
N SER A 499 -22.23 19.79 9.72
CA SER A 499 -21.34 18.65 9.92
C SER A 499 -21.08 18.35 11.39
N LYS A 500 -20.89 19.39 12.22
CA LYS A 500 -20.77 19.22 13.68
C LYS A 500 -22.05 18.67 14.29
N LEU A 501 -23.21 19.19 13.89
CA LEU A 501 -24.51 18.66 14.32
C LEU A 501 -24.68 17.21 13.90
N TYR A 502 -24.33 16.89 12.66
CA TYR A 502 -24.39 15.54 12.10
C TYR A 502 -23.59 14.55 12.95
N ILE A 503 -22.31 14.83 13.24
CA ILE A 503 -21.45 13.94 14.01
C ILE A 503 -22.03 13.70 15.41
N LEU A 504 -22.49 14.77 16.08
CA LEU A 504 -23.14 14.63 17.38
C LEU A 504 -24.39 13.76 17.29
N TRP A 505 -25.22 13.98 16.26
CA TRP A 505 -26.44 13.21 16.01
C TRP A 505 -26.13 11.72 15.86
N LYS A 506 -25.24 11.38 14.91
CA LYS A 506 -24.83 10.00 14.58
C LYS A 506 -24.33 9.25 15.82
N GLU A 507 -23.52 9.89 16.64
CA GLU A 507 -22.82 9.22 17.74
C GLU A 507 -23.68 9.12 19.01
N TYR A 508 -24.47 10.16 19.34
CA TYR A 508 -25.10 10.27 20.66
C TYR A 508 -26.63 10.29 20.66
N PHE A 509 -27.28 10.43 19.51
CA PHE A 509 -28.75 10.52 19.43
C PHE A 509 -29.39 9.27 18.83
N LYS A 510 -28.70 8.12 18.84
CA LYS A 510 -29.19 6.85 18.27
C LYS A 510 -30.53 6.40 18.85
N ASP A 511 -30.74 6.64 20.15
CA ASP A 511 -31.99 6.30 20.86
C ASP A 511 -33.09 7.36 20.66
N HIS A 512 -32.84 8.41 19.87
CA HIS A 512 -33.82 9.45 19.61
C HIS A 512 -34.93 8.93 18.68
N PRO A 513 -36.23 9.11 19.01
CA PRO A 513 -37.33 8.55 18.22
C PRO A 513 -37.36 8.98 16.74
N GLY A 514 -36.77 10.13 16.42
CA GLY A 514 -36.66 10.66 15.06
C GLY A 514 -35.29 10.45 14.39
N TYR A 515 -34.37 9.69 15.01
CA TYR A 515 -32.95 9.62 14.64
C TYR A 515 -32.70 9.59 13.13
N GLU A 516 -33.21 8.58 12.42
CA GLU A 516 -32.99 8.42 10.97
C GLU A 516 -33.58 9.56 10.13
N SER A 517 -34.82 9.98 10.45
CA SER A 517 -35.48 11.06 9.71
C SER A 517 -34.76 12.40 9.89
N GLU A 518 -34.23 12.65 11.08
CA GLU A 518 -33.57 13.90 11.45
C GLU A 518 -32.12 13.94 10.94
N LEU A 519 -31.46 12.77 10.89
CA LEU A 519 -30.16 12.62 10.25
C LEU A 519 -30.24 12.92 8.75
N ASN A 520 -31.28 12.44 8.07
CA ASN A 520 -31.53 12.75 6.66
C ASN A 520 -31.80 14.23 6.41
N VAL A 521 -32.49 14.91 7.33
CA VAL A 521 -32.68 16.37 7.26
C VAL A 521 -31.35 17.10 7.32
N LEU A 522 -30.44 16.72 8.22
CA LEU A 522 -29.10 17.31 8.31
C LEU A 522 -28.30 17.08 7.02
N ILE A 523 -28.38 15.89 6.43
CA ILE A 523 -27.76 15.60 5.12
C ILE A 523 -28.34 16.54 4.05
N ASN A 524 -29.66 16.62 3.91
CA ASN A 524 -30.29 17.46 2.90
C ASN A 524 -29.92 18.94 3.04
N ILE A 525 -29.85 19.46 4.27
CA ILE A 525 -29.41 20.84 4.53
C ILE A 525 -27.96 21.02 4.11
N ALA A 526 -27.09 20.06 4.41
CA ALA A 526 -25.70 20.10 3.99
C ALA A 526 -25.59 20.09 2.45
N ASN A 527 -26.33 19.22 1.77
CA ASN A 527 -26.36 19.12 0.31
C ASN A 527 -26.71 20.45 -0.37
N GLY A 528 -27.55 21.26 0.27
CA GLY A 528 -27.94 22.58 -0.21
C GLY A 528 -26.90 23.68 -0.01
N GLN A 529 -25.75 23.40 0.62
CA GLN A 529 -24.71 24.41 0.88
C GLN A 529 -23.75 24.58 -0.31
N GLU A 530 -23.45 25.84 -0.66
CA GLU A 530 -22.54 26.20 -1.76
C GLU A 530 -21.05 26.17 -1.35
N GLY A 531 -20.72 26.02 -0.06
CA GLY A 531 -19.36 25.86 0.46
C GLY A 531 -19.31 25.37 1.91
N PHE A 532 -18.10 25.20 2.47
CA PHE A 532 -17.89 24.82 3.87
C PHE A 532 -18.18 25.96 4.84
N ASP A 533 -17.70 27.14 4.46
CA ASP A 533 -17.90 28.43 5.12
C ASP A 533 -17.78 29.51 4.01
N PRO A 534 -18.87 29.81 3.27
CA PRO A 534 -18.86 30.86 2.25
C PRO A 534 -18.66 32.20 2.95
N ARG A 535 -17.63 32.94 2.52
CA ARG A 535 -17.19 34.20 3.15
C ARG A 535 -18.34 35.16 3.49
N VAL A 536 -18.23 35.77 4.67
CA VAL A 536 -18.66 37.16 4.92
C VAL A 536 -17.85 38.04 3.97
N GLU A 537 -18.52 38.71 3.04
CA GLU A 537 -18.08 39.64 1.98
C GLU A 537 -16.62 39.57 1.46
N PRO A 538 -16.40 39.44 0.13
CA PRO A 538 -15.06 39.59 -0.44
C PRO A 538 -14.52 40.99 -0.12
N ILE A 539 -13.30 41.07 0.44
CA ILE A 539 -12.53 42.31 0.40
C ILE A 539 -12.39 42.69 -1.07
N GLU A 540 -12.96 43.84 -1.46
CA GLU A 540 -12.86 44.37 -2.82
C GLU A 540 -11.39 44.34 -3.26
N ALA A 541 -11.11 43.65 -4.37
CA ALA A 541 -9.80 43.72 -4.99
C ALA A 541 -9.48 45.17 -5.38
N PRO A 542 -8.22 45.64 -5.27
CA PRO A 542 -7.83 46.98 -5.70
C PRO A 542 -8.29 47.24 -7.14
N LYS A 543 -8.95 48.38 -7.37
CA LYS A 543 -9.71 48.72 -8.59
C LYS A 543 -8.91 48.85 -9.89
N ASP A 544 -7.61 48.53 -9.90
CA ASP A 544 -6.69 48.83 -11.00
C ASP A 544 -6.09 47.60 -11.71
N LYS A 545 -6.71 46.41 -11.65
CA LYS A 545 -6.30 45.28 -12.51
C LYS A 545 -7.17 45.18 -13.77
N PRO A 546 -6.58 45.03 -14.98
CA PRO A 546 -7.33 44.89 -16.23
C PRO A 546 -8.10 43.56 -16.27
N PRO A 547 -9.16 43.45 -17.09
CA PRO A 547 -10.05 42.30 -17.09
C PRO A 547 -9.30 41.06 -17.59
N GLN A 548 -8.97 40.15 -16.67
CA GLN A 548 -8.53 38.81 -17.04
C GLN A 548 -9.74 38.01 -17.53
N GLN A 549 -9.62 37.49 -18.75
CA GLN A 549 -10.51 36.46 -19.28
C GLN A 549 -10.60 35.30 -18.28
N SER A 550 -11.83 34.82 -18.06
CA SER A 550 -12.12 33.70 -17.18
C SER A 550 -11.49 32.41 -17.69
N HIS A 551 -10.24 32.16 -17.30
CA HIS A 551 -9.73 30.80 -17.24
C HIS A 551 -10.49 30.07 -16.13
N ASN A 552 -11.00 28.87 -16.45
CA ASN A 552 -11.61 27.94 -15.49
C ASN A 552 -10.66 27.78 -14.29
N SER A 553 -10.93 28.52 -13.23
CA SER A 553 -10.26 28.37 -11.94
C SER A 553 -10.72 27.06 -11.32
N GLY A 554 -9.78 26.35 -10.70
CA GLY A 554 -9.96 24.99 -10.20
C GLY A 554 -11.23 24.81 -9.37
N LYS A 555 -11.93 23.69 -9.60
CA LYS A 555 -13.08 23.28 -8.80
C LYS A 555 -12.66 23.23 -7.32
N ASN A 556 -13.37 23.95 -6.45
CA ASN A 556 -13.12 23.89 -5.01
C ASN A 556 -13.59 22.53 -4.44
N ALA A 557 -13.19 22.16 -3.21
CA ALA A 557 -13.54 20.85 -2.63
C ALA A 557 -15.06 20.57 -2.60
N ASN A 558 -15.91 21.60 -2.52
CA ASN A 558 -17.36 21.44 -2.64
C ASN A 558 -17.83 21.21 -4.09
N GLN A 559 -17.15 21.80 -5.08
CA GLN A 559 -17.39 21.53 -6.51
C GLN A 559 -16.77 20.21 -6.99
N THR A 560 -15.79 19.68 -6.26
CA THR A 560 -15.14 18.39 -6.54
C THR A 560 -15.88 17.23 -5.87
N TYR A 561 -16.41 17.42 -4.66
CA TYR A 561 -17.02 16.34 -3.87
C TYR A 561 -18.49 16.60 -3.50
N GLY A 562 -18.91 17.85 -3.31
CA GLY A 562 -20.25 18.19 -2.80
C GLY A 562 -20.36 18.06 -1.27
N ALA A 563 -21.17 18.91 -0.66
CA ALA A 563 -21.38 18.95 0.79
C ALA A 563 -22.12 17.71 1.31
N GLU A 564 -22.88 17.03 0.45
CA GLU A 564 -23.44 15.69 0.70
C GLU A 564 -22.36 14.64 0.91
N HIS A 565 -21.51 14.48 -0.10
CA HIS A 565 -20.45 13.47 -0.11
C HIS A 565 -19.57 13.70 1.09
N LEU A 566 -19.26 14.94 1.41
CA LEU A 566 -18.49 15.26 2.61
C LEU A 566 -19.21 14.96 3.92
N CYS A 567 -20.49 15.30 4.07
CA CYS A 567 -21.23 14.87 5.26
C CYS A 567 -21.17 13.36 5.40
N ARG A 568 -21.37 12.62 4.29
CA ARG A 568 -21.17 11.17 4.19
C ARG A 568 -19.74 10.71 4.53
N LEU A 569 -18.70 11.46 4.18
CA LEU A 569 -17.30 11.19 4.53
C LEU A 569 -17.04 11.34 6.03
N LEU A 570 -17.65 12.31 6.70
CA LEU A 570 -17.56 12.49 8.15
C LEU A 570 -18.28 11.38 8.91
N VAL A 571 -19.36 10.82 8.34
CA VAL A 571 -20.04 9.60 8.83
C VAL A 571 -19.15 8.39 8.68
N SER A 572 -18.48 8.28 7.54
CA SER A 572 -17.89 7.03 7.06
C SER A 572 -16.38 6.97 7.27
N LEU A 573 -15.72 7.96 7.88
CA LEU A 573 -14.33 7.82 8.31
C LEU A 573 -14.09 6.52 9.15
N PRO A 574 -15.07 6.01 9.92
CA PRO A 574 -15.03 4.67 10.52
C PRO A 574 -15.40 3.48 9.59
N GLU A 575 -16.02 3.70 8.43
CA GLU A 575 -16.70 2.70 7.57
C GLU A 575 -16.49 2.91 6.05
N LEU A 576 -15.37 3.52 5.63
CA LEU A 576 -15.20 4.27 4.36
C LEU A 576 -15.22 3.48 3.02
N ILE A 577 -15.86 2.32 2.94
CA ILE A 577 -15.75 1.41 1.77
C ILE A 577 -17.00 1.45 0.85
N ALA A 578 -18.07 2.17 1.20
CA ALA A 578 -19.38 1.96 0.56
C ALA A 578 -19.83 3.00 -0.49
N GLN A 579 -19.06 4.04 -0.83
CA GLN A 579 -19.63 5.24 -1.49
C GLN A 579 -18.87 5.84 -2.69
N THR A 580 -18.09 5.04 -3.40
CA THR A 580 -17.32 5.49 -4.57
C THR A 580 -18.03 5.17 -5.89
N ASN A 581 -19.13 5.88 -6.18
CA ASN A 581 -19.53 6.15 -7.57
C ASN A 581 -19.26 7.62 -7.87
N MET A 582 -17.97 7.96 -7.97
CA MET A 582 -17.52 9.23 -8.55
C MET A 582 -17.33 9.03 -10.05
N ASP A 583 -17.76 10.00 -10.85
CA ASP A 583 -17.62 10.02 -12.30
C ASP A 583 -16.19 9.66 -12.73
N GLN A 584 -16.08 8.60 -13.54
CA GLN A 584 -14.86 8.18 -14.20
C GLN A 584 -14.43 9.25 -15.22
N GLN A 585 -13.61 10.19 -14.79
CA GLN A 585 -12.60 10.73 -15.68
C GLN A 585 -11.24 10.63 -15.03
N SER A 586 -10.40 9.80 -15.65
CA SER A 586 -8.96 9.61 -15.46
C SER A 586 -8.50 9.06 -14.11
N VAL A 587 -8.35 7.73 -14.01
CA VAL A 587 -7.04 7.02 -14.02
C VAL A 587 -7.29 5.55 -14.38
N ILE A 588 -7.44 5.26 -15.68
CA ILE A 588 -7.10 3.93 -16.22
C ILE A 588 -5.78 4.14 -16.94
N THR A 589 -4.72 3.47 -16.50
CA THR A 589 -3.49 3.38 -17.28
C THR A 589 -3.81 2.53 -18.51
N ILE A 590 -4.09 3.20 -19.62
CA ILE A 590 -4.26 2.57 -20.93
C ILE A 590 -2.92 1.93 -21.28
N ARG A 591 -2.92 0.62 -21.54
CA ARG A 591 -1.81 -0.02 -22.25
C ARG A 591 -1.80 0.52 -23.69
N PRO A 592 -0.64 0.84 -24.27
CA PRO A 592 -0.55 1.00 -25.71
C PRO A 592 -1.06 -0.30 -26.36
N ALA A 593 -2.05 -0.19 -27.24
CA ALA A 593 -2.41 -1.28 -28.14
C ALA A 593 -1.21 -1.50 -29.07
N THR A 594 -0.51 -2.62 -28.93
CA THR A 594 0.46 -3.02 -29.95
C THR A 594 -0.31 -3.37 -31.22
N ILE A 595 0.10 -2.78 -32.36
CA ILE A 595 -0.52 -2.86 -33.69
C ILE A 595 -0.48 -4.29 -34.27
N SER A 596 -1.09 -5.24 -33.59
CA SER A 596 -1.31 -6.58 -34.10
C SER A 596 -2.78 -6.68 -34.49
N ALA A 597 -3.04 -7.36 -35.61
CA ALA A 597 -4.37 -7.56 -36.15
C ALA A 597 -5.36 -8.25 -35.17
N SER A 598 -4.95 -8.71 -33.98
CA SER A 598 -5.82 -9.32 -32.98
C SER A 598 -6.59 -8.33 -32.08
N ASP A 599 -6.27 -7.04 -32.09
CA ASP A 599 -6.80 -6.09 -31.07
C ASP A 599 -8.29 -5.78 -31.19
N HIS A 600 -8.90 -5.97 -32.37
CA HIS A 600 -10.35 -5.93 -32.54
C HIS A 600 -11.08 -7.03 -31.73
N THR A 601 -10.39 -8.16 -31.49
CA THR A 601 -10.90 -9.28 -30.68
C THR A 601 -10.89 -8.92 -29.21
N LEU A 602 -9.82 -8.27 -28.74
CA LEU A 602 -9.70 -7.74 -27.37
C LEU A 602 -10.72 -6.64 -27.07
N LEU A 603 -10.98 -5.74 -28.03
CA LEU A 603 -12.01 -4.69 -27.89
C LEU A 603 -13.41 -5.30 -27.77
N LEU A 604 -13.69 -6.33 -28.57
CA LEU A 604 -14.92 -7.11 -28.45
C LEU A 604 -14.99 -7.88 -27.13
N ASP A 605 -13.92 -8.56 -26.73
CA ASP A 605 -13.86 -9.29 -25.46
C ASP A 605 -14.02 -8.34 -24.27
N PHE A 606 -13.54 -7.10 -24.36
CA PHE A 606 -13.78 -6.06 -23.35
C PHE A 606 -15.26 -5.67 -23.29
N GLN A 607 -15.92 -5.45 -24.43
CA GLN A 607 -17.35 -5.16 -24.47
C GLN A 607 -18.21 -6.37 -24.08
N GLU A 608 -17.72 -7.60 -24.28
CA GLU A 608 -18.36 -8.85 -23.86
C GLU A 608 -18.06 -9.20 -22.40
N SER A 609 -16.94 -8.74 -21.85
CA SER A 609 -16.62 -8.86 -20.44
C SER A 609 -17.62 -8.00 -19.69
N GLN A 610 -18.68 -8.63 -19.20
CA GLN A 610 -19.61 -8.00 -18.29
C GLN A 610 -18.84 -7.65 -17.01
N ILE A 611 -18.16 -6.49 -17.02
CA ILE A 611 -17.49 -5.96 -15.84
C ILE A 611 -18.60 -5.81 -14.80
N PRO A 612 -18.50 -6.44 -13.61
CA PRO A 612 -19.59 -6.50 -12.64
C PRO A 612 -20.22 -5.13 -12.35
N TRP A 613 -19.44 -4.05 -12.41
CA TRP A 613 -19.92 -2.68 -12.21
C TRP A 613 -20.86 -2.14 -13.32
N LEU A 614 -20.69 -2.55 -14.59
CA LEU A 614 -21.58 -2.14 -15.69
C LEU A 614 -22.96 -2.80 -15.57
N SER A 615 -23.01 -4.00 -14.99
CA SER A 615 -24.27 -4.70 -14.69
C SER A 615 -25.07 -4.03 -13.56
N THR A 616 -24.41 -3.21 -12.73
CA THR A 616 -25.04 -2.52 -11.59
C THR A 616 -25.68 -1.18 -11.98
N ILE A 617 -25.29 -0.59 -13.12
CA ILE A 617 -25.71 0.78 -13.52
C ILE A 617 -26.70 0.76 -14.69
N GLY A 618 -26.61 -0.21 -15.59
CA GLY A 618 -27.62 -0.42 -16.63
C GLY A 618 -28.71 -1.37 -16.15
N SER A 619 -29.99 -0.99 -16.22
CA SER A 619 -31.05 -1.99 -16.08
C SER A 619 -30.81 -3.09 -17.11
N ALA A 620 -31.12 -4.34 -16.76
CA ALA A 620 -30.95 -5.52 -17.62
C ALA A 620 -31.53 -5.36 -19.04
N ASP A 621 -32.39 -4.37 -19.24
CA ASP A 621 -33.07 -4.04 -20.49
C ASP A 621 -32.18 -3.34 -21.53
N GLN A 622 -31.08 -2.68 -21.12
CA GLN A 622 -30.30 -1.84 -22.04
C GLN A 622 -29.26 -2.64 -22.85
N TRP A 623 -28.62 -3.64 -22.23
CA TRP A 623 -27.53 -4.41 -22.84
C TRP A 623 -27.93 -5.84 -23.22
N GLY A 624 -29.00 -6.38 -22.61
CA GLY A 624 -29.47 -7.74 -22.82
C GLY A 624 -28.52 -8.80 -22.23
N THR A 625 -29.03 -10.00 -22.01
CA THR A 625 -28.25 -11.14 -21.46
C THR A 625 -27.40 -11.87 -22.51
N THR A 626 -27.43 -11.41 -23.75
CA THR A 626 -26.83 -12.07 -24.91
C THR A 626 -25.56 -11.33 -25.33
N SER A 627 -24.45 -12.04 -25.53
CA SER A 627 -23.16 -11.43 -25.87
C SER A 627 -23.23 -10.61 -27.18
N ILE A 628 -22.34 -9.63 -27.33
CA ILE A 628 -22.32 -8.76 -28.52
C ILE A 628 -22.04 -9.56 -29.79
N ARG A 629 -21.20 -10.61 -29.74
CA ARG A 629 -20.98 -11.52 -30.88
C ARG A 629 -22.25 -12.27 -31.27
N ALA A 630 -23.04 -12.71 -30.28
CA ALA A 630 -24.29 -13.42 -30.53
C ALA A 630 -25.42 -12.51 -31.02
N ARG A 631 -25.51 -11.28 -30.50
CA ARG A 631 -26.53 -10.30 -30.88
C ARG A 631 -26.22 -9.59 -32.20
N ASN A 632 -24.94 -9.46 -32.55
CA ASN A 632 -24.50 -8.72 -33.73
C ASN A 632 -23.24 -9.35 -34.35
N PRO A 633 -23.40 -10.39 -35.19
CA PRO A 633 -22.28 -11.16 -35.74
C PRO A 633 -21.28 -10.32 -36.56
N SER A 634 -21.69 -9.17 -37.09
CA SER A 634 -20.84 -8.25 -37.88
C SER A 634 -20.07 -7.23 -37.02
N ALA A 635 -20.19 -7.31 -35.68
CA ALA A 635 -19.51 -6.38 -34.78
C ALA A 635 -17.98 -6.46 -34.85
N ALA A 636 -17.43 -7.66 -35.09
CA ALA A 636 -15.98 -7.85 -35.26
C ALA A 636 -15.43 -7.09 -36.47
N ASP A 637 -16.13 -7.17 -37.60
CA ASP A 637 -15.70 -6.51 -38.83
C ASP A 637 -15.83 -4.99 -38.73
N ARG A 638 -16.86 -4.48 -38.04
CA ARG A 638 -17.00 -3.03 -37.79
C ARG A 638 -15.96 -2.50 -36.80
N ALA A 639 -15.66 -3.25 -35.75
CA ALA A 639 -14.61 -2.90 -34.80
C ALA A 639 -13.26 -2.84 -35.50
N ARG A 640 -12.95 -3.85 -36.32
CA ARG A 640 -11.74 -3.88 -37.16
C ARG A 640 -11.66 -2.66 -38.09
N ALA A 641 -12.73 -2.39 -38.85
CA ALA A 641 -12.76 -1.24 -39.76
C ALA A 641 -12.70 0.12 -39.05
N TRP A 642 -13.12 0.23 -37.79
CA TRP A 642 -12.97 1.44 -36.99
C TRP A 642 -11.54 1.64 -36.53
N VAL A 643 -10.88 0.57 -36.05
CA VAL A 643 -9.45 0.58 -35.68
C VAL A 643 -8.61 0.95 -36.91
N GLU A 644 -8.79 0.27 -38.03
CA GLU A 644 -8.04 0.54 -39.28
C GLU A 644 -8.25 1.97 -39.81
N ARG A 645 -9.47 2.52 -39.67
CA ARG A 645 -9.72 3.94 -40.04
C ARG A 645 -9.05 4.92 -39.09
N SER A 646 -9.07 4.64 -37.79
CA SER A 646 -8.37 5.44 -36.79
C SER A 646 -6.86 5.43 -37.05
N GLU A 647 -6.30 4.28 -37.44
CA GLU A 647 -4.90 4.15 -37.86
C GLU A 647 -4.59 5.01 -39.10
N SER A 648 -5.45 4.97 -40.11
CA SER A 648 -5.26 5.73 -41.36
C SER A 648 -5.40 7.24 -41.22
N ALA A 649 -6.07 7.72 -40.16
CA ALA A 649 -6.41 9.13 -39.96
C ALA A 649 -5.58 9.83 -38.86
N SER A 650 -4.64 9.12 -38.22
CA SER A 650 -3.87 9.66 -37.09
C SER A 650 -2.59 10.39 -37.54
N PRO A 651 -2.24 11.55 -36.95
CA PRO A 651 -1.09 12.37 -37.38
C PRO A 651 0.28 11.97 -36.78
N TRP A 652 0.41 10.80 -36.14
CA TRP A 652 1.64 10.37 -35.44
C TRP A 652 2.53 9.51 -36.36
N GLY A 653 3.86 9.72 -36.32
CA GLY A 653 4.83 8.94 -37.09
C GLY A 653 5.12 7.57 -36.46
N SER A 654 5.74 6.65 -37.20
CA SER A 654 6.08 5.29 -36.74
C SER A 654 6.94 5.24 -35.47
N ASP A 655 7.60 6.35 -35.14
CA ASP A 655 8.59 6.45 -34.07
C ASP A 655 8.10 7.31 -32.88
N ASP A 656 6.90 7.91 -32.99
CA ASP A 656 6.28 8.69 -31.92
C ASP A 656 5.23 7.81 -31.20
N TRP A 657 5.69 7.00 -30.24
CA TRP A 657 4.80 6.17 -29.41
C TRP A 657 5.02 6.40 -27.91
N CYS A 658 3.93 6.45 -27.16
CA CYS A 658 3.85 6.28 -25.71
C CYS A 658 3.18 4.95 -25.40
#